data_AF-A0A960QI03-F1
#
_entry.id   AF-A0A960QI03-F1
#
_cell.length_a   1.000
_cell.length_b   1.000
_cell.length_c   1.000
_cell.angle_alpha   90.00
_cell.angle_beta   90.00
_cell.angle_gamma   90.00
#
_symmetry.space_group_name_H-M   'P 1'
#
loop_
_entity.id
_entity.type
_entity.pdbx_description
1 polymer ?
#
loop_
_entity_poly.entity_id
_entity_poly.type
_entity_poly.pdbx_seq_one_letter_code
_entity_poly.pdbx_strand_id
1 'polypeptide(L)'
;MGLANRLNALSRFSGWWHYKISYLLAPFYVGLLAAEVDLGRALAIGACLLVYFIATAVFGHIVNDLGDVAMDARAGKPNAWAGASPSRAILVLLVLVFVSFVSLWLAGAPLPLYALAVFEFLLFLSYSLPPLRLKESRMGLLVDSGYAHVVPFCVSALVLWPRVGEGDYGVSHGLLLSCALVWQLFCGLRGILVHEIEDHASDTAAGARTAVVRMGLVRTRKLMARVILPAEWGFLVITFAALWAVEGLWLPLLCLIGYLPIRKRRSISGTPLLDRFYRQLLPLAVLVAVLVVVPTFWPLLLLHLLLFPVWRWVEGRLCECRIPRVIAEHTIREATSDAEHLLELRVDGAYLTSRFVDRGDIQLDITVSVDDDRIPVAVNYGPNQFADLYTGQTGTEKPVCFRIDLPLPRSKPGVASCRLAINLEWDEDGRERTAKLHSGTIELPHVTQRRADTGQTPTTLLYFGPTNVVFADALRMCLREEGLTEKLEAADELIRSRLGWSLLDRIKGDPLAKGVSLFEDCLVSEGIYQLVTYERLKAAGLSGDLISSVSLGEVTAARAAGAMDFNVSVRICCFGALTLRAPKQSDMIVISAPDEKIQEIVSAEGWECYPAIVAEHTCVWAGMISEITKLETRLATEGIENGRLYMDCAPHTPLIQTSQQKADLQDCDFQPITKGYFSTITGGRVTGAVNPDLWCRWIANPSILTSTLDALSHENFDQVICIGSAQFDKDLRKKLAQSHPHARVIKAEKWLETHSG
;
A
#
# COMPACT_ATOMS: atom_id res chain seq x y z
N MET A 1 -12.39 11.57 25.54
CA MET A 1 -12.83 11.51 24.12
C MET A 1 -14.22 12.11 24.01
N GLY A 2 -14.36 13.21 23.25
CA GLY A 2 -15.64 13.91 23.09
C GLY A 2 -16.69 13.11 22.31
N LEU A 3 -17.97 13.48 22.47
CA LEU A 3 -19.12 12.85 21.82
C LEU A 3 -18.96 12.74 20.28
N ALA A 4 -18.37 13.76 19.66
CA ALA A 4 -18.07 13.80 18.22
C ALA A 4 -17.08 12.70 17.78
N ASN A 5 -16.03 12.44 18.56
CA ASN A 5 -15.07 11.37 18.26
C ASN A 5 -15.69 9.97 18.45
N ARG A 6 -16.64 9.83 19.39
CA ARG A 6 -17.39 8.58 19.56
C ARG A 6 -18.37 8.35 18.41
N LEU A 7 -19.08 9.39 17.94
CA LEU A 7 -19.97 9.28 16.78
C LEU A 7 -19.20 8.96 15.49
N ASN A 8 -18.07 9.63 15.25
CA ASN A 8 -17.21 9.33 14.10
C ASN A 8 -16.68 7.89 14.11
N ALA A 9 -16.29 7.37 15.27
CA ALA A 9 -15.83 5.99 15.42
C ALA A 9 -16.95 4.95 15.27
N LEU A 10 -18.19 5.28 15.65
CA LEU A 10 -19.34 4.38 15.60
C LEU A 10 -20.02 4.31 14.23
N SER A 11 -19.93 5.37 13.41
CA SER A 11 -20.65 5.42 12.13
C SER A 11 -19.76 5.55 10.90
N ARG A 12 -18.43 5.59 11.03
CA ARG A 12 -17.50 5.89 9.91
C ARG A 12 -17.87 7.18 9.15
N PHE A 13 -18.34 8.20 9.88
CA PHE A 13 -18.97 9.42 9.36
C PHE A 13 -18.18 10.10 8.22
N SER A 14 -16.85 10.20 8.35
CA SER A 14 -15.98 10.81 7.34
C SER A 14 -15.98 10.07 5.99
N GLY A 15 -16.24 8.76 5.97
CA GLY A 15 -16.17 7.92 4.78
C GLY A 15 -17.38 8.06 3.84
N TRP A 16 -18.57 8.36 4.37
CA TRP A 16 -19.79 8.52 3.56
C TRP A 16 -20.33 9.95 3.48
N TRP A 17 -19.97 10.85 4.41
CA TRP A 17 -20.44 12.24 4.42
C TRP A 17 -20.13 12.94 3.09
N HIS A 18 -18.87 12.89 2.66
CA HIS A 18 -18.44 13.55 1.43
C HIS A 18 -18.74 12.75 0.18
N TYR A 19 -18.82 11.42 0.29
CA TYR A 19 -19.05 10.54 -0.85
C TYR A 19 -20.52 10.54 -1.28
N LYS A 20 -21.45 10.43 -0.33
CA LYS A 20 -22.86 10.16 -0.61
C LYS A 20 -23.73 11.41 -0.55
N ILE A 21 -23.53 12.27 0.45
CA ILE A 21 -24.52 13.33 0.73
C ILE A 21 -24.42 14.52 -0.24
N SER A 22 -23.21 14.90 -0.66
CA SER A 22 -23.00 16.08 -1.52
C SER A 22 -23.79 16.00 -2.83
N TYR A 23 -23.69 14.87 -3.55
CA TYR A 23 -24.37 14.70 -4.84
C TYR A 23 -25.88 14.42 -4.67
N LEU A 24 -26.30 13.84 -3.54
CA LEU A 24 -27.72 13.59 -3.24
C LEU A 24 -28.52 14.88 -3.09
N LEU A 25 -27.88 16.04 -2.89
CA LEU A 25 -28.54 17.35 -2.87
C LEU A 25 -28.81 17.93 -4.27
N ALA A 26 -28.15 17.41 -5.31
CA ALA A 26 -28.31 17.95 -6.67
C ALA A 26 -29.77 17.95 -7.17
N PRO A 27 -30.58 16.89 -6.97
CA PRO A 27 -31.98 16.90 -7.37
C PRO A 27 -32.82 17.91 -6.60
N PHE A 28 -32.51 18.12 -5.32
CA PHE A 28 -33.16 19.17 -4.52
C PHE A 28 -32.89 20.56 -5.11
N TYR A 29 -31.66 20.83 -5.57
CA TYR A 29 -31.34 22.10 -6.23
C TYR A 29 -32.10 22.28 -7.54
N VAL A 30 -32.21 21.25 -8.37
CA VAL A 30 -33.03 21.31 -9.60
C VAL A 30 -34.48 21.63 -9.26
N GLY A 31 -35.05 21.01 -8.23
CA GLY A 31 -36.43 21.25 -7.81
C GLY A 31 -36.74 22.69 -7.38
N LEU A 32 -35.73 23.51 -7.06
CA LEU A 32 -35.90 24.93 -6.73
C LEU A 32 -36.30 25.79 -7.94
N LEU A 33 -36.11 25.31 -9.17
CA LEU A 33 -36.50 26.03 -10.38
C LEU A 33 -38.02 26.14 -10.52
N ALA A 34 -38.73 25.07 -10.19
CA ALA A 34 -40.17 24.96 -10.35
C ALA A 34 -40.95 25.18 -9.04
N ALA A 35 -40.26 25.19 -7.89
CA ALA A 35 -40.90 25.32 -6.59
C ALA A 35 -41.18 26.78 -6.19
N GLU A 36 -42.42 27.06 -5.80
CA GLU A 36 -42.87 28.32 -5.21
C GLU A 36 -42.46 28.40 -3.73
N VAL A 37 -41.16 28.61 -3.47
CA VAL A 37 -40.58 28.71 -2.12
C VAL A 37 -39.68 29.91 -1.93
N ASP A 38 -39.76 30.52 -0.76
CA ASP A 38 -38.76 31.50 -0.32
C ASP A 38 -37.46 30.83 0.15
N LEU A 39 -36.39 31.62 0.25
CA LEU A 39 -35.07 31.17 0.69
C LEU A 39 -35.09 30.52 2.08
N GLY A 40 -35.84 31.09 3.03
CA GLY A 40 -35.91 30.56 4.40
C GLY A 40 -36.53 29.18 4.43
N ARG A 41 -37.61 28.97 3.65
CA ARG A 41 -38.24 27.66 3.50
C ARG A 41 -37.34 26.66 2.77
N ALA A 42 -36.66 27.08 1.71
CA ALA A 42 -35.70 26.22 1.00
C ALA A 42 -34.55 25.76 1.92
N LEU A 43 -33.99 26.67 2.73
CA LEU A 43 -32.96 26.34 3.73
C LEU A 43 -33.48 25.34 4.78
N ALA A 44 -34.70 25.54 5.29
CA ALA A 44 -35.31 24.63 6.25
C ALA A 44 -35.53 23.22 5.68
N ILE A 45 -36.02 23.13 4.44
CA ILE A 45 -36.23 21.84 3.75
C ILE A 45 -34.88 21.16 3.48
N GLY A 46 -33.88 21.90 3.00
CA GLY A 46 -32.52 21.37 2.79
C GLY A 46 -31.89 20.84 4.09
N ALA A 47 -32.07 21.54 5.21
CA ALA A 47 -31.62 21.07 6.52
C ALA A 47 -32.34 19.78 6.95
N CYS A 48 -33.65 19.68 6.72
CA CYS A 48 -34.41 18.46 7.00
C CYS A 48 -33.94 17.28 6.13
N LEU A 49 -33.67 17.50 4.84
CA LEU A 49 -33.09 16.48 3.96
C LEU A 49 -31.72 15.99 4.47
N LEU A 50 -30.85 16.90 4.93
CA LEU A 50 -29.56 16.51 5.51
C LEU A 50 -29.74 15.63 6.76
N VAL A 51 -30.66 16.00 7.66
CA VAL A 51 -30.98 15.18 8.83
C VAL A 51 -31.51 13.80 8.42
N TYR A 52 -32.38 13.74 7.42
CA TYR A 52 -32.89 12.49 6.85
C TYR A 52 -31.74 11.60 6.37
N PHE A 53 -30.85 12.10 5.50
CA PHE A 53 -29.73 11.34 4.96
C PHE A 53 -28.74 10.86 6.04
N ILE A 54 -28.45 11.71 7.03
CA ILE A 54 -27.59 11.32 8.16
C ILE A 54 -28.25 10.19 8.95
N ALA A 55 -29.53 10.33 9.28
CA ALA A 55 -30.25 9.36 10.09
C ALA A 55 -30.37 7.99 9.38
N THR A 56 -30.70 7.96 8.09
CA THR A 56 -30.78 6.71 7.32
C THR A 56 -29.41 6.08 7.09
N ALA A 57 -28.37 6.87 6.81
CA ALA A 57 -26.99 6.35 6.67
C ALA A 57 -26.50 5.73 7.98
N VAL A 58 -26.70 6.40 9.12
CA VAL A 58 -26.34 5.88 10.44
C VAL A 58 -27.13 4.62 10.77
N PHE A 59 -28.44 4.60 10.46
CA PHE A 59 -29.28 3.40 10.63
C PHE A 59 -28.71 2.21 9.84
N GLY A 60 -28.43 2.40 8.55
CA GLY A 60 -27.87 1.36 7.68
C GLY A 60 -26.56 0.79 8.21
N HIS A 61 -25.64 1.65 8.66
CA HIS A 61 -24.37 1.22 9.25
C HIS A 61 -24.55 0.41 10.53
N ILE A 62 -25.41 0.86 11.45
CA ILE A 62 -25.68 0.12 12.70
C ILE A 62 -26.31 -1.24 12.40
N VAL A 63 -27.31 -1.28 11.50
CA VAL A 63 -27.97 -2.54 11.11
C VAL A 63 -26.99 -3.50 10.46
N ASN A 64 -26.06 -3.01 9.64
CA ASN A 64 -25.03 -3.85 9.05
C ASN A 64 -24.06 -4.41 10.11
N ASP A 65 -23.56 -3.58 11.01
CA ASP A 65 -22.65 -4.01 12.09
C ASP A 65 -23.33 -5.01 13.04
N LEU A 66 -24.61 -4.82 13.37
CA LEU A 66 -25.40 -5.77 14.15
C LEU A 66 -25.55 -7.11 13.43
N GLY A 67 -25.72 -7.08 12.11
CA GLY A 67 -25.75 -8.28 11.28
C GLY A 67 -24.40 -8.99 11.22
N ASP A 68 -23.28 -8.29 11.40
CA ASP A 68 -21.94 -8.82 11.18
C ASP A 68 -21.18 -9.24 12.43
N VAL A 69 -21.74 -9.07 13.63
CA VAL A 69 -21.11 -9.45 14.91
C VAL A 69 -20.44 -10.85 14.88
N ALA A 70 -21.16 -11.88 14.40
CA ALA A 70 -20.63 -13.24 14.34
C ALA A 70 -19.59 -13.45 13.23
N MET A 71 -19.69 -12.69 12.14
CA MET A 71 -18.75 -12.75 11.02
C MET A 71 -17.44 -12.03 11.37
N ASP A 72 -17.54 -10.83 11.94
CA ASP A 72 -16.40 -10.03 12.40
C ASP A 72 -15.62 -10.76 13.49
N ALA A 73 -16.31 -11.43 14.42
CA ALA A 73 -15.67 -12.26 15.44
C ALA A 73 -14.85 -13.42 14.83
N ARG A 74 -15.35 -14.08 13.77
CA ARG A 74 -14.62 -15.13 13.04
C ARG A 74 -13.42 -14.57 12.25
N ALA A 75 -13.53 -13.33 11.77
CA ALA A 75 -12.48 -12.63 11.04
C ALA A 75 -11.47 -11.89 11.95
N GLY A 76 -11.63 -11.95 13.28
CA GLY A 76 -10.79 -11.23 14.24
C GLY A 76 -10.94 -9.70 14.18
N LYS A 77 -12.02 -9.18 13.58
CA LYS A 77 -12.28 -7.74 13.42
C LYS A 77 -13.03 -7.18 14.65
N PRO A 78 -12.64 -6.00 15.18
CA PRO A 78 -13.39 -5.35 16.25
C PRO A 78 -14.74 -4.84 15.72
N ASN A 79 -15.84 -5.20 16.37
CA ASN A 79 -17.19 -4.73 16.05
C ASN A 79 -17.74 -3.86 17.19
N ALA A 80 -18.19 -2.65 16.87
CA ALA A 80 -18.62 -1.65 17.86
C ALA A 80 -19.87 -2.04 18.65
N TRP A 81 -20.65 -3.00 18.14
CA TRP A 81 -21.88 -3.49 18.74
C TRP A 81 -21.73 -4.91 19.32
N ALA A 82 -20.51 -5.48 19.30
CA ALA A 82 -20.22 -6.73 20.00
C ALA A 82 -20.48 -6.58 21.51
N GLY A 83 -21.36 -7.42 22.06
CA GLY A 83 -21.75 -7.36 23.48
C GLY A 83 -22.73 -6.24 23.84
N ALA A 84 -23.28 -5.50 22.87
CA ALA A 84 -24.32 -4.52 23.13
C ALA A 84 -25.66 -5.18 23.52
N SER A 85 -26.40 -4.55 24.44
CA SER A 85 -27.75 -4.99 24.78
C SER A 85 -28.70 -4.85 23.57
N PRO A 86 -29.51 -5.88 23.25
CA PRO A 86 -30.52 -5.79 22.18
C PRO A 86 -31.51 -4.64 22.36
N SER A 87 -31.92 -4.35 23.60
CA SER A 87 -32.86 -3.25 23.89
C SER A 87 -32.26 -1.89 23.58
N ARG A 88 -30.95 -1.72 23.78
CA ARG A 88 -30.22 -0.49 23.44
C ARG A 88 -30.13 -0.32 21.93
N ALA A 89 -29.81 -1.39 21.20
CA ALA A 89 -29.75 -1.36 19.74
C ALA A 89 -31.12 -0.98 19.15
N ILE A 90 -32.19 -1.65 19.59
CA ILE A 90 -33.57 -1.36 19.14
C ILE A 90 -33.95 0.09 19.44
N LEU A 91 -33.68 0.59 20.65
CA LEU A 91 -33.99 1.97 21.01
C LEU A 91 -33.28 2.98 20.08
N VAL A 92 -32.00 2.78 19.80
CA VAL A 92 -31.23 3.66 18.90
C VAL A 92 -31.81 3.62 17.49
N LEU A 93 -32.13 2.43 16.97
CA LEU A 93 -32.73 2.27 15.64
C LEU A 93 -34.11 2.93 15.56
N LEU A 94 -34.96 2.79 16.57
CA LEU A 94 -36.27 3.45 16.64
C LEU A 94 -36.15 4.97 16.70
N VAL A 95 -35.15 5.50 17.42
CA VAL A 95 -34.87 6.94 17.45
C VAL A 95 -34.45 7.44 16.06
N LEU A 96 -33.60 6.70 15.34
CA LEU A 96 -33.19 7.07 13.98
C LEU A 96 -34.36 7.07 13.00
N VAL A 97 -35.23 6.06 13.07
CA VAL A 97 -36.49 6.02 12.31
C VAL A 97 -37.35 7.23 12.66
N PHE A 98 -37.58 7.50 13.95
CA PHE A 98 -38.36 8.65 14.39
C PHE A 98 -37.79 9.97 13.85
N VAL A 99 -36.47 10.19 13.95
CA VAL A 99 -35.79 11.37 13.43
C VAL A 99 -35.98 11.51 11.91
N SER A 100 -35.84 10.42 11.14
CA SER A 100 -36.09 10.44 9.69
C SER A 100 -37.53 10.85 9.36
N PHE A 101 -38.53 10.29 10.03
CA PHE A 101 -39.94 10.63 9.78
C PHE A 101 -40.28 12.07 10.19
N VAL A 102 -39.77 12.53 11.34
CA VAL A 102 -39.96 13.91 11.80
C VAL A 102 -39.30 14.90 10.84
N SER A 103 -38.11 14.58 10.31
CA SER A 103 -37.44 15.45 9.33
C SER A 103 -38.25 15.58 8.03
N LEU A 104 -38.83 14.50 7.51
CA LEU A 104 -39.75 14.54 6.36
C LEU A 104 -41.03 15.34 6.67
N TRP A 105 -41.57 15.20 7.88
CA TRP A 105 -42.73 15.98 8.33
C TRP A 105 -42.44 17.47 8.41
N LEU A 106 -41.31 17.86 9.00
CA LEU A 106 -40.87 19.26 9.07
C LEU A 106 -40.59 19.86 7.68
N ALA A 107 -40.06 19.05 6.75
CA ALA A 107 -39.91 19.45 5.35
C ALA A 107 -41.27 19.67 4.66
N GLY A 108 -42.36 19.11 5.20
CA GLY A 108 -43.67 19.08 4.56
C GLY A 108 -43.65 18.18 3.32
N ALA A 109 -43.06 17.00 3.45
CA ALA A 109 -43.00 15.97 2.44
C ALA A 109 -44.40 15.37 2.15
N PRO A 110 -44.70 14.99 0.89
CA PRO A 110 -45.96 14.33 0.55
C PRO A 110 -45.96 12.85 1.01
N LEU A 111 -47.16 12.27 1.13
CA LEU A 111 -47.37 10.90 1.62
C LEU A 111 -46.48 9.83 0.92
N PRO A 112 -46.27 9.85 -0.41
CA PRO A 112 -45.42 8.86 -1.07
C PRO A 112 -43.97 8.83 -0.55
N LEU A 113 -43.42 9.93 -0.03
CA LEU A 113 -42.06 9.95 0.52
C LEU A 113 -41.94 9.17 1.84
N TYR A 114 -43.01 9.10 2.63
CA TYR A 114 -43.03 8.25 3.82
C TYR A 114 -43.04 6.77 3.45
N ALA A 115 -43.77 6.41 2.39
CA ALA A 115 -43.76 5.04 1.86
C ALA A 115 -42.37 4.66 1.34
N LEU A 116 -41.68 5.59 0.66
CA LEU A 116 -40.29 5.40 0.24
C LEU A 116 -39.34 5.27 1.44
N ALA A 117 -39.50 6.07 2.50
CA ALA A 117 -38.69 5.95 3.70
C ALA A 117 -38.89 4.60 4.41
N VAL A 118 -40.14 4.13 4.55
CA VAL A 118 -40.43 2.78 5.06
C VAL A 118 -39.73 1.73 4.19
N PHE A 119 -39.84 1.86 2.87
CA PHE A 119 -39.19 0.95 1.94
C PHE A 119 -37.67 0.96 2.09
N GLU A 120 -37.03 2.12 2.24
CA GLU A 120 -35.59 2.26 2.51
C GLU A 120 -35.17 1.48 3.76
N PHE A 121 -35.90 1.64 4.87
CA PHE A 121 -35.64 0.90 6.11
C PHE A 121 -35.81 -0.61 5.95
N LEU A 122 -36.83 -1.06 5.20
CA LEU A 122 -37.01 -2.48 4.88
C LEU A 122 -35.86 -3.03 4.02
N LEU A 123 -35.32 -2.24 3.09
CA LEU A 123 -34.14 -2.62 2.30
C LEU A 123 -32.91 -2.77 3.19
N PHE A 124 -32.62 -1.83 4.10
CA PHE A 124 -31.52 -1.97 5.07
C PHE A 124 -31.65 -3.26 5.91
N LEU A 125 -32.83 -3.52 6.46
CA LEU A 125 -33.09 -4.70 7.29
C LEU A 125 -32.94 -6.00 6.49
N SER A 126 -33.55 -6.07 5.29
CA SER A 126 -33.49 -7.26 4.44
C SER A 126 -32.10 -7.54 3.88
N TYR A 127 -31.27 -6.50 3.71
CA TYR A 127 -29.88 -6.64 3.28
C TYR A 127 -29.00 -7.31 4.33
N SER A 128 -29.05 -6.84 5.59
CA SER A 128 -28.07 -7.23 6.62
C SER A 128 -28.54 -8.32 7.58
N LEU A 129 -29.85 -8.44 7.85
CA LEU A 129 -30.36 -9.30 8.93
C LEU A 129 -31.05 -10.57 8.42
N PRO A 130 -30.98 -11.70 9.16
CA PRO A 130 -31.76 -12.90 8.87
C PRO A 130 -33.27 -12.66 9.08
N PRO A 131 -34.15 -13.45 8.42
CA PRO A 131 -33.86 -14.61 7.58
C PRO A 131 -33.46 -14.28 6.13
N LEU A 132 -33.60 -13.02 5.69
CA LEU A 132 -33.36 -12.65 4.29
C LEU A 132 -31.87 -12.50 3.97
N ARG A 133 -31.14 -11.68 4.76
CA ARG A 133 -29.70 -11.38 4.63
C ARG A 133 -29.24 -11.35 3.16
N LEU A 134 -29.90 -10.51 2.36
CA LEU A 134 -29.77 -10.51 0.90
C LEU A 134 -28.37 -10.15 0.41
N LYS A 135 -27.51 -9.57 1.25
CA LYS A 135 -26.08 -9.37 0.95
C LYS A 135 -25.32 -10.66 0.63
N GLU A 136 -25.83 -11.81 1.06
CA GLU A 136 -25.29 -13.13 0.70
C GLU A 136 -25.92 -13.71 -0.58
N SER A 137 -26.46 -12.85 -1.44
CA SER A 137 -27.13 -13.22 -2.69
C SER A 137 -26.83 -12.21 -3.80
N ARG A 138 -27.08 -12.58 -5.06
CA ARG A 138 -26.99 -11.64 -6.18
C ARG A 138 -27.99 -10.49 -6.11
N MET A 139 -29.10 -10.68 -5.40
CA MET A 139 -30.09 -9.62 -5.17
C MET A 139 -29.56 -8.54 -4.23
N GLY A 140 -28.55 -8.84 -3.42
CA GLY A 140 -27.89 -7.87 -2.54
C GLY A 140 -27.37 -6.65 -3.30
N LEU A 141 -26.90 -6.83 -4.54
CA LEU A 141 -26.44 -5.74 -5.40
C LEU A 141 -27.55 -4.71 -5.69
N LEU A 142 -28.76 -5.20 -6.00
CA LEU A 142 -29.92 -4.34 -6.30
C LEU A 142 -30.46 -3.69 -5.02
N VAL A 143 -30.48 -4.42 -3.91
CA VAL A 143 -30.95 -3.92 -2.62
C VAL A 143 -30.04 -2.81 -2.10
N ASP A 144 -28.72 -3.01 -2.15
CA ASP A 144 -27.73 -1.99 -1.77
C ASP A 144 -27.86 -0.73 -2.62
N SER A 145 -27.88 -0.90 -3.95
CA SER A 145 -28.09 0.22 -4.88
C SER A 145 -29.41 0.94 -4.62
N GLY A 146 -30.45 0.18 -4.26
CA GLY A 146 -31.78 0.70 -3.93
C GLY A 146 -31.76 1.63 -2.73
N TYR A 147 -31.30 1.16 -1.57
CA TYR A 147 -31.32 1.98 -0.35
C TYR A 147 -30.25 3.06 -0.34
N ALA A 148 -29.08 2.84 -0.97
CA ALA A 148 -27.96 3.76 -0.85
C ALA A 148 -27.99 4.88 -1.91
N HIS A 149 -28.62 4.64 -3.06
CA HIS A 149 -28.62 5.57 -4.18
C HIS A 149 -30.03 5.92 -4.66
N VAL A 150 -30.83 4.93 -5.06
CA VAL A 150 -32.10 5.16 -5.76
C VAL A 150 -33.14 5.84 -4.87
N VAL A 151 -33.39 5.30 -3.67
CA VAL A 151 -34.43 5.82 -2.77
C VAL A 151 -34.07 7.21 -2.22
N PRO A 152 -32.86 7.46 -1.68
CA PRO A 152 -32.46 8.79 -1.19
C PRO A 152 -32.50 9.84 -2.30
N PHE A 153 -32.08 9.49 -3.52
CA PHE A 153 -32.14 10.41 -4.67
C PHE A 153 -33.59 10.75 -5.03
N CYS A 154 -34.49 9.76 -5.00
CA CYS A 154 -35.92 9.97 -5.23
C CYS A 154 -36.55 10.88 -4.17
N VAL A 155 -36.21 10.65 -2.89
CA VAL A 155 -36.65 11.53 -1.77
C VAL A 155 -36.16 12.96 -2.00
N SER A 156 -34.89 13.15 -2.38
CA SER A 156 -34.36 14.49 -2.67
C SER A 156 -35.06 15.16 -3.85
N ALA A 157 -35.37 14.42 -4.91
CA ALA A 157 -35.96 14.96 -6.13
C ALA A 157 -37.42 15.40 -5.92
N LEU A 158 -38.15 14.71 -5.04
CA LEU A 158 -39.59 14.89 -4.89
C LEU A 158 -40.00 15.65 -3.63
N VAL A 159 -39.07 16.02 -2.73
CA VAL A 159 -39.43 16.72 -1.47
C VAL A 159 -40.08 18.08 -1.72
N LEU A 160 -39.75 18.75 -2.83
CA LEU A 160 -40.33 20.02 -3.22
C LEU A 160 -41.59 19.88 -4.08
N TRP A 161 -41.96 18.66 -4.49
CA TRP A 161 -43.10 18.40 -5.36
C TRP A 161 -44.41 19.10 -4.93
N PRO A 162 -44.81 19.11 -3.64
CA PRO A 162 -46.06 19.76 -3.22
C PRO A 162 -46.10 21.28 -3.41
N ARG A 163 -44.97 21.87 -3.81
CA ARG A 163 -44.77 23.32 -3.93
C ARG A 163 -44.46 23.72 -5.37
N VAL A 164 -44.53 22.79 -6.31
CA VAL A 164 -44.43 23.13 -7.72
C VAL A 164 -45.78 23.62 -8.23
N GLY A 165 -45.76 24.71 -8.99
CA GLY A 165 -46.97 25.34 -9.52
C GLY A 165 -47.84 24.39 -10.35
N GLU A 166 -49.14 24.66 -10.40
CA GLU A 166 -50.10 23.89 -11.20
C GLU A 166 -49.79 24.06 -12.70
N GLY A 167 -48.97 23.16 -13.27
CA GLY A 167 -48.72 23.13 -14.72
C GLY A 167 -47.42 22.49 -15.18
N ASP A 168 -46.40 22.36 -14.31
CA ASP A 168 -45.04 22.11 -14.81
C ASP A 168 -44.62 20.63 -14.90
N TYR A 169 -45.20 19.71 -14.13
CA TYR A 169 -44.78 18.31 -14.16
C TYR A 169 -45.50 17.44 -15.22
N GLY A 170 -45.13 17.64 -16.48
CA GLY A 170 -45.54 16.78 -17.60
C GLY A 170 -44.72 15.49 -17.76
N VAL A 171 -45.02 14.75 -18.84
CA VAL A 171 -44.35 13.48 -19.23
C VAL A 171 -42.81 13.63 -19.29
N SER A 172 -42.32 14.79 -19.72
CA SER A 172 -40.88 15.08 -19.85
C SER A 172 -40.13 15.05 -18.52
N HIS A 173 -40.73 15.55 -17.44
CA HIS A 173 -40.14 15.49 -16.09
C HIS A 173 -40.16 14.07 -15.52
N GLY A 174 -41.24 13.31 -15.81
CA GLY A 174 -41.30 11.89 -15.48
C GLY A 174 -40.21 11.08 -16.18
N LEU A 175 -39.95 11.38 -17.45
CA LEU A 175 -38.85 10.77 -18.21
C LEU A 175 -37.47 11.15 -17.66
N LEU A 176 -37.26 12.45 -17.35
CA LEU A 176 -36.03 12.94 -16.72
C LEU A 176 -35.75 12.21 -15.40
N LEU A 177 -36.75 12.13 -14.50
CA LEU A 177 -36.62 11.42 -13.24
C LEU A 177 -36.36 9.93 -13.46
N SER A 178 -37.04 9.30 -14.40
CA SER A 178 -36.84 7.89 -14.72
C SER A 178 -35.41 7.60 -15.20
N CYS A 179 -34.88 8.42 -16.12
CA CYS A 179 -33.50 8.31 -16.58
C CYS A 179 -32.50 8.52 -15.44
N ALA A 180 -32.76 9.52 -14.57
CA ALA A 180 -31.91 9.79 -13.42
C ALA A 180 -31.90 8.62 -12.43
N LEU A 181 -33.05 8.01 -12.14
CA LEU A 181 -33.15 6.86 -11.24
C LEU A 181 -32.44 5.62 -11.81
N VAL A 182 -32.52 5.39 -13.12
CA VAL A 182 -31.75 4.29 -13.76
C VAL A 182 -30.25 4.58 -13.71
N TRP A 183 -29.83 5.82 -13.96
CA TRP A 183 -28.43 6.22 -13.75
C TRP A 183 -27.98 5.97 -12.30
N GLN A 184 -28.79 6.35 -11.30
CA GLN A 184 -28.48 6.12 -9.88
C GLN A 184 -28.42 4.62 -9.53
N LEU A 185 -29.25 3.78 -10.14
CA LEU A 185 -29.16 2.33 -9.99
C LEU A 185 -27.80 1.82 -10.45
N PHE A 186 -27.32 2.23 -11.63
CA PHE A 186 -26.00 1.80 -12.12
C PHE A 186 -24.84 2.40 -11.32
N CYS A 187 -24.97 3.63 -10.84
CA CYS A 187 -24.01 4.25 -9.92
C CYS A 187 -23.90 3.44 -8.61
N GLY A 188 -25.04 3.02 -8.05
CA GLY A 188 -25.09 2.14 -6.88
C GLY A 188 -24.50 0.76 -7.15
N LEU A 189 -24.84 0.15 -8.31
CA LEU A 189 -24.30 -1.15 -8.70
C LEU A 189 -22.79 -1.11 -8.85
N ARG A 190 -22.24 -0.05 -9.44
CA ARG A 190 -20.80 0.20 -9.47
C ARG A 190 -20.24 0.31 -8.06
N GLY A 191 -20.86 1.10 -7.19
CA GLY A 191 -20.43 1.31 -5.80
C GLY A 191 -20.29 0.00 -5.02
N ILE A 192 -21.35 -0.82 -4.97
CA ILE A 192 -21.32 -2.10 -4.24
C ILE A 192 -20.38 -3.12 -4.87
N LEU A 193 -20.30 -3.19 -6.21
CA LEU A 193 -19.39 -4.12 -6.88
C LEU A 193 -17.93 -3.77 -6.63
N VAL A 194 -17.58 -2.48 -6.55
CA VAL A 194 -16.22 -2.07 -6.17
C VAL A 194 -15.92 -2.55 -4.74
N HIS A 195 -16.82 -2.32 -3.79
CA HIS A 195 -16.64 -2.79 -2.41
C HIS A 195 -16.54 -4.33 -2.32
N GLU A 196 -17.41 -5.09 -2.98
CA GLU A 196 -17.34 -6.57 -2.95
C GLU A 196 -16.11 -7.13 -3.72
N ILE A 197 -15.60 -6.41 -4.73
CA ILE A 197 -14.32 -6.77 -5.39
C ILE A 197 -13.15 -6.55 -4.43
N GLU A 198 -13.17 -5.44 -3.69
CA GLU A 198 -12.15 -5.10 -2.69
C GLU A 198 -12.16 -6.06 -1.50
N ASP A 199 -13.32 -6.52 -1.06
CA ASP A 199 -13.45 -7.39 0.11
C ASP A 199 -13.42 -8.90 -0.24
N HIS A 200 -13.27 -9.26 -1.52
CA HIS A 200 -13.40 -10.63 -2.02
C HIS A 200 -12.51 -11.65 -1.30
N ALA A 201 -11.25 -11.33 -0.99
CA ALA A 201 -10.37 -12.29 -0.29
C ALA A 201 -10.81 -12.51 1.16
N SER A 202 -11.07 -11.43 1.89
CA SER A 202 -11.60 -11.47 3.26
C SER A 202 -12.92 -12.25 3.32
N ASP A 203 -13.84 -11.97 2.39
CA ASP A 203 -15.14 -12.64 2.31
C ASP A 203 -15.01 -14.13 1.99
N THR A 204 -14.09 -14.48 1.08
CA THR A 204 -13.82 -15.88 0.74
C THR A 204 -13.23 -16.63 1.95
N ALA A 205 -12.29 -16.01 2.67
CA ALA A 205 -11.68 -16.59 3.87
C ALA A 205 -12.68 -16.74 5.03
N ALA A 206 -13.63 -15.81 5.16
CA ALA A 206 -14.70 -15.84 6.16
C ALA A 206 -15.88 -16.78 5.78
N GLY A 207 -15.85 -17.39 4.59
CA GLY A 207 -16.91 -18.24 4.08
C GLY A 207 -18.20 -17.48 3.73
N ALA A 208 -18.11 -16.17 3.47
CA ALA A 208 -19.24 -15.36 3.04
C ALA A 208 -19.71 -15.74 1.63
N ARG A 209 -20.97 -15.47 1.33
CA ARG A 209 -21.61 -15.84 0.06
C ARG A 209 -22.06 -14.63 -0.75
N THR A 210 -21.28 -13.55 -0.73
CA THR A 210 -21.54 -12.30 -1.47
C THR A 210 -21.61 -12.53 -2.98
N ALA A 211 -22.16 -11.56 -3.71
CA ALA A 211 -22.43 -11.73 -5.14
C ALA A 211 -21.13 -11.93 -5.93
N VAL A 212 -20.07 -11.18 -5.61
CA VAL A 212 -18.75 -11.31 -6.25
C VAL A 212 -18.09 -12.64 -5.91
N VAL A 213 -18.14 -13.14 -4.67
CA VAL A 213 -17.61 -14.47 -4.31
C VAL A 213 -18.28 -15.57 -5.14
N ARG A 214 -19.60 -15.49 -5.35
CA ARG A 214 -20.34 -16.47 -6.17
C ARG A 214 -20.07 -16.35 -7.67
N MET A 215 -19.83 -15.14 -8.18
CA MET A 215 -19.62 -14.89 -9.61
C MET A 215 -18.15 -15.04 -10.04
N GLY A 216 -17.22 -14.82 -9.11
CA GLY A 216 -15.78 -14.74 -9.34
C GLY A 216 -15.34 -13.37 -9.87
N LEU A 217 -14.09 -12.98 -9.56
CA LEU A 217 -13.51 -11.67 -9.91
C LEU A 217 -13.52 -11.38 -11.41
N VAL A 218 -13.15 -12.36 -12.25
CA VAL A 218 -13.02 -12.16 -13.72
C VAL A 218 -14.37 -11.83 -14.36
N ARG A 219 -15.43 -12.58 -14.00
CA ARG A 219 -16.78 -12.34 -14.54
C ARG A 219 -17.34 -11.01 -14.03
N THR A 220 -17.11 -10.70 -12.75
CA THR A 220 -17.54 -9.45 -12.15
C THR A 220 -16.88 -8.24 -12.82
N ARG A 221 -15.56 -8.27 -13.04
CA ARG A 221 -14.84 -7.20 -13.76
C ARG A 221 -15.35 -7.04 -15.20
N LYS A 222 -15.65 -8.14 -15.90
CA LYS A 222 -16.27 -8.09 -17.24
C LYS A 222 -17.67 -7.47 -17.22
N LEU A 223 -18.51 -7.84 -16.25
CA LEU A 223 -19.84 -7.24 -16.06
C LEU A 223 -19.73 -5.74 -15.80
N MET A 224 -18.82 -5.33 -14.92
CA MET A 224 -18.58 -3.93 -14.58
C MET A 224 -18.14 -3.13 -15.82
N ALA A 225 -17.15 -3.63 -16.57
CA ALA A 225 -16.60 -2.93 -17.73
C ALA A 225 -17.51 -2.92 -18.96
N ARG A 226 -18.29 -3.99 -19.20
CA ARG A 226 -19.08 -4.16 -20.43
C ARG A 226 -20.55 -3.77 -20.29
N VAL A 227 -21.08 -3.72 -19.08
CA VAL A 227 -22.51 -3.47 -18.84
C VAL A 227 -22.71 -2.30 -17.90
N ILE A 228 -22.17 -2.37 -16.67
CA ILE A 228 -22.47 -1.38 -15.63
C ILE A 228 -21.93 0.00 -16.00
N LEU A 229 -20.64 0.12 -16.31
CA LEU A 229 -20.03 1.41 -16.64
C LEU A 229 -20.62 2.03 -17.93
N PRO A 230 -20.77 1.29 -19.05
CA PRO A 230 -21.41 1.85 -20.25
C PRO A 230 -22.86 2.29 -20.01
N ALA A 231 -23.63 1.53 -19.22
CA ALA A 231 -25.00 1.90 -18.89
C ALA A 231 -25.06 3.12 -17.98
N GLU A 232 -24.21 3.18 -16.95
CA GLU A 232 -24.06 4.36 -16.08
C GLU A 232 -23.77 5.62 -16.90
N TRP A 233 -22.77 5.54 -17.79
CA TRP A 233 -22.41 6.64 -18.69
C TRP A 233 -23.56 7.03 -19.63
N GLY A 234 -24.20 6.04 -20.26
CA GLY A 234 -25.31 6.27 -21.18
C GLY A 234 -26.47 7.00 -20.50
N PHE A 235 -26.92 6.50 -19.35
CA PHE A 235 -28.01 7.11 -18.60
C PHE A 235 -27.63 8.44 -17.95
N LEU A 236 -26.36 8.64 -17.55
CA LEU A 236 -25.85 9.96 -17.12
C LEU A 236 -25.98 11.01 -18.24
N VAL A 237 -25.50 10.68 -19.44
CA VAL A 237 -25.56 11.59 -20.60
C VAL A 237 -27.01 11.86 -21.00
N ILE A 238 -27.86 10.83 -21.03
CA ILE A 238 -29.30 10.99 -21.30
C ILE A 238 -29.95 11.89 -20.24
N THR A 239 -29.62 11.70 -18.96
CA THR A 239 -30.15 12.52 -17.87
C THR A 239 -29.75 13.98 -18.03
N PHE A 240 -28.50 14.29 -18.36
CA PHE A 240 -28.06 15.68 -18.54
C PHE A 240 -28.58 16.30 -19.84
N ALA A 241 -28.72 15.52 -20.91
CA ALA A 241 -29.38 15.98 -22.12
C ALA A 241 -30.86 16.28 -21.87
N ALA A 242 -31.55 15.43 -21.12
CA ALA A 242 -32.93 15.67 -20.69
C ALA A 242 -33.03 16.87 -19.75
N LEU A 243 -32.09 17.05 -18.82
CA LEU A 243 -32.05 18.20 -17.91
C LEU A 243 -31.85 19.50 -18.68
N TRP A 244 -30.99 19.50 -19.71
CA TRP A 244 -30.87 20.63 -20.62
C TRP A 244 -32.16 20.87 -21.41
N ALA A 245 -32.76 19.82 -21.98
CA ALA A 245 -33.94 19.94 -22.82
C ALA A 245 -35.20 20.39 -22.05
N VAL A 246 -35.37 19.94 -20.80
CA VAL A 246 -36.55 20.20 -19.97
C VAL A 246 -36.39 21.48 -19.16
N GLU A 247 -35.23 21.66 -18.50
CA GLU A 247 -35.00 22.74 -17.52
C GLU A 247 -34.04 23.83 -18.03
N GLY A 248 -33.49 23.68 -19.23
CA GLY A 248 -32.51 24.62 -19.77
C GLY A 248 -31.11 24.54 -19.13
N LEU A 249 -30.87 23.61 -18.21
CA LEU A 249 -29.59 23.51 -17.48
C LEU A 249 -28.50 22.78 -18.29
N TRP A 250 -27.80 23.52 -19.16
CA TRP A 250 -26.72 22.97 -19.99
C TRP A 250 -25.37 22.83 -19.27
N LEU A 251 -25.15 23.54 -18.16
CA LEU A 251 -23.84 23.59 -17.49
C LEU A 251 -23.35 22.23 -16.96
N PRO A 252 -24.18 21.35 -16.36
CA PRO A 252 -23.74 20.00 -15.98
C PRO A 252 -23.23 19.18 -17.16
N LEU A 253 -23.89 19.28 -18.34
CA LEU A 253 -23.48 18.60 -19.56
C LEU A 253 -22.15 19.15 -20.11
N LEU A 254 -21.97 20.48 -20.11
CA LEU A 254 -20.71 21.07 -20.53
C LEU A 254 -19.56 20.75 -19.58
N CYS A 255 -19.80 20.76 -18.27
CA CYS A 255 -18.83 20.33 -17.27
C CYS A 255 -18.44 18.86 -17.50
N LEU A 256 -19.41 17.98 -17.80
CA LEU A 256 -19.14 16.59 -18.14
C LEU A 256 -18.27 16.48 -19.41
N ILE A 257 -18.64 17.19 -20.48
CA ILE A 257 -17.89 17.19 -21.75
C ILE A 257 -16.46 17.74 -21.56
N GLY A 258 -16.30 18.85 -20.84
CA GLY A 258 -15.00 19.45 -20.54
C GLY A 258 -14.12 18.58 -19.64
N TYR A 259 -14.74 17.72 -18.81
CA TYR A 259 -14.04 16.79 -17.94
C TYR A 259 -13.49 15.55 -18.67
N LEU A 260 -14.08 15.18 -19.83
CA LEU A 260 -13.68 14.00 -20.64
C LEU A 260 -12.28 14.08 -21.30
N PRO A 261 -11.87 15.17 -22.00
CA PRO A 261 -10.59 15.23 -22.70
C PRO A 261 -9.39 15.42 -21.77
N ILE A 262 -9.59 15.91 -20.54
CA ILE A 262 -8.51 16.15 -19.56
C ILE A 262 -7.89 14.82 -19.07
N ARG A 263 -8.59 13.67 -19.24
CA ARG A 263 -8.15 12.39 -18.64
C ARG A 263 -8.22 11.14 -19.51
N LYS A 264 -8.61 11.24 -20.79
CA LYS A 264 -8.55 10.11 -21.76
C LYS A 264 -7.17 9.44 -21.93
N ARG A 265 -6.11 10.01 -21.35
CA ARG A 265 -4.74 9.45 -21.36
C ARG A 265 -4.38 8.58 -20.15
N ARG A 266 -5.22 8.46 -19.10
CA ARG A 266 -4.73 8.14 -17.73
C ARG A 266 -5.50 7.12 -16.87
N SER A 267 -6.37 6.27 -17.44
CA SER A 267 -7.02 5.19 -16.65
C SER A 267 -7.73 4.18 -17.53
N ILE A 268 -7.40 2.89 -17.37
CA ILE A 268 -8.03 1.77 -18.12
C ILE A 268 -9.38 1.34 -17.49
N SER A 269 -9.71 1.76 -16.26
CA SER A 269 -10.91 1.26 -15.53
C SER A 269 -12.12 2.21 -15.49
N GLY A 270 -11.97 3.52 -15.73
CA GLY A 270 -13.08 4.49 -15.79
C GLY A 270 -13.83 4.76 -14.47
N THR A 271 -13.68 3.90 -13.46
CA THR A 271 -14.32 3.96 -12.13
C THR A 271 -13.95 5.19 -11.29
N PRO A 272 -12.68 5.64 -11.19
CA PRO A 272 -12.33 6.81 -10.38
C PRO A 272 -12.78 8.13 -11.00
N LEU A 273 -13.02 8.16 -12.32
CA LEU A 273 -13.31 9.37 -13.07
C LEU A 273 -14.72 9.90 -12.76
N LEU A 274 -15.73 9.03 -12.93
CA LEU A 274 -17.14 9.36 -12.67
C LEU A 274 -17.37 9.69 -11.20
N ASP A 275 -16.74 8.93 -10.32
CA ASP A 275 -16.88 9.09 -8.89
C ASP A 275 -16.43 10.48 -8.41
N ARG A 276 -15.27 10.94 -8.88
CA ARG A 276 -14.77 12.30 -8.61
C ARG A 276 -15.67 13.36 -9.22
N PHE A 277 -16.17 13.15 -10.44
CA PHE A 277 -17.08 14.09 -11.09
C PHE A 277 -18.37 14.30 -10.26
N TYR A 278 -18.99 13.21 -9.80
CA TYR A 278 -20.21 13.28 -8.99
C TYR A 278 -19.98 13.97 -7.64
N ARG A 279 -18.86 13.67 -6.97
CA ARG A 279 -18.55 14.24 -5.65
C ARG A 279 -18.22 15.73 -5.71
N GLN A 280 -17.43 16.14 -6.71
CA GLN A 280 -16.76 17.45 -6.71
C GLN A 280 -17.46 18.48 -7.61
N LEU A 281 -17.79 18.09 -8.83
CA LEU A 281 -18.18 19.05 -9.86
C LEU A 281 -19.68 19.06 -10.09
N LEU A 282 -20.36 17.91 -10.01
CA LEU A 282 -21.77 17.80 -10.31
C LEU A 282 -22.68 18.69 -9.45
N PRO A 283 -22.68 18.60 -8.09
CA PRO A 283 -23.60 19.39 -7.27
C PRO A 283 -23.34 20.89 -7.43
N LEU A 284 -22.08 21.30 -7.61
CA LEU A 284 -21.73 22.68 -7.89
C LEU A 284 -22.18 23.13 -9.28
N ALA A 285 -22.00 22.31 -10.31
CA ALA A 285 -22.43 22.62 -11.68
C ALA A 285 -23.96 22.77 -11.75
N VAL A 286 -24.69 21.89 -11.07
CA VAL A 286 -26.16 21.99 -10.97
C VAL A 286 -26.56 23.24 -10.18
N LEU A 287 -25.98 23.45 -9.00
CA LEU A 287 -26.34 24.61 -8.17
C LEU A 287 -26.02 25.93 -8.87
N VAL A 288 -24.84 26.06 -9.50
CA VAL A 288 -24.50 27.25 -10.30
C VAL A 288 -25.46 27.43 -11.47
N ALA A 289 -25.84 26.35 -12.17
CA ALA A 289 -26.82 26.44 -13.25
C ALA A 289 -28.19 26.94 -12.74
N VAL A 290 -28.63 26.45 -11.58
CA VAL A 290 -29.86 26.90 -10.93
C VAL A 290 -29.75 28.37 -10.52
N LEU A 291 -28.61 28.81 -9.99
CA LEU A 291 -28.40 30.22 -9.59
C LEU A 291 -28.36 31.20 -10.75
N VAL A 292 -28.00 30.74 -11.96
CA VAL A 292 -28.12 31.57 -13.18
C VAL A 292 -29.59 31.87 -13.49
N VAL A 293 -30.50 30.95 -13.18
CA VAL A 293 -31.95 31.11 -13.41
C VAL A 293 -32.64 31.78 -12.22
N VAL A 294 -32.31 31.38 -10.99
CA VAL A 294 -32.93 31.86 -9.74
C VAL A 294 -31.86 32.31 -8.73
N PRO A 295 -31.32 33.53 -8.87
CA PRO A 295 -30.19 34.01 -8.05
C PRO A 295 -30.48 34.13 -6.54
N THR A 296 -31.75 34.19 -6.15
CA THR A 296 -32.22 34.33 -4.75
C THR A 296 -31.63 33.25 -3.83
N PHE A 297 -31.32 32.07 -4.37
CA PHE A 297 -30.80 30.94 -3.60
C PHE A 297 -29.28 30.93 -3.41
N TRP A 298 -28.56 32.01 -3.77
CA TRP A 298 -27.10 32.07 -3.65
C TRP A 298 -26.53 31.70 -2.26
N PRO A 299 -27.22 31.90 -1.11
CA PRO A 299 -26.71 31.46 0.19
C PRO A 299 -26.57 29.94 0.29
N LEU A 300 -27.33 29.16 -0.51
CA LEU A 300 -27.15 27.70 -0.60
C LEU A 300 -25.79 27.33 -1.18
N LEU A 301 -25.20 28.15 -2.06
CA LEU A 301 -23.84 27.90 -2.56
C LEU A 301 -22.81 28.09 -1.46
N LEU A 302 -22.92 29.15 -0.66
CA LEU A 302 -22.04 29.34 0.50
C LEU A 302 -22.20 28.21 1.51
N LEU A 303 -23.43 27.80 1.80
CA LEU A 303 -23.70 26.70 2.71
C LEU A 303 -23.16 25.37 2.16
N HIS A 304 -23.33 25.10 0.86
CA HIS A 304 -22.78 23.90 0.22
C HIS A 304 -21.25 23.90 0.29
N LEU A 305 -20.59 25.02 -0.01
CA LEU A 305 -19.13 25.14 0.12
C LEU A 305 -18.64 25.06 1.58
N LEU A 306 -19.45 25.48 2.55
CA LEU A 306 -19.13 25.32 3.97
C LEU A 306 -19.21 23.85 4.42
N LEU A 307 -20.26 23.14 4.00
CA LEU A 307 -20.50 21.74 4.36
C LEU A 307 -19.62 20.76 3.57
N PHE A 308 -19.31 21.10 2.33
CA PHE A 308 -18.53 20.34 1.37
C PHE A 308 -17.39 21.20 0.77
N PRO A 309 -16.43 21.64 1.60
CA PRO A 309 -15.37 22.55 1.18
C PRO A 309 -14.47 21.93 0.12
N VAL A 310 -14.51 22.48 -1.09
CA VAL A 310 -13.72 22.03 -2.24
C VAL A 310 -12.21 22.17 -1.98
N TRP A 311 -11.80 23.14 -1.15
CA TRP A 311 -10.39 23.40 -0.80
C TRP A 311 -9.83 22.50 0.31
N ARG A 312 -10.64 21.90 1.20
CA ARG A 312 -10.13 20.86 2.12
C ARG A 312 -9.65 19.62 1.37
N TRP A 313 -9.98 19.50 0.09
CA TRP A 313 -9.45 18.49 -0.83
C TRP A 313 -8.20 18.96 -1.59
N VAL A 314 -7.85 20.23 -1.47
CA VAL A 314 -6.53 20.79 -1.80
C VAL A 314 -5.63 20.73 -0.57
N GLU A 315 -6.16 20.91 0.65
CA GLU A 315 -5.41 20.78 1.92
C GLU A 315 -5.32 19.35 2.44
N GLY A 316 -6.17 18.42 2.01
CA GLY A 316 -5.88 16.99 2.04
C GLY A 316 -4.63 16.63 1.22
N ARG A 317 -4.11 17.59 0.43
CA ARG A 317 -2.82 17.57 -0.26
C ARG A 317 -1.73 18.40 0.43
N LEU A 318 -1.97 18.87 1.65
CA LEU A 318 -0.97 19.49 2.53
C LEU A 318 -0.86 18.79 3.90
N CYS A 319 -1.42 17.59 4.04
CA CYS A 319 -0.62 16.58 4.73
C CYS A 319 0.54 16.29 3.78
N GLU A 320 1.77 16.40 4.26
CA GLU A 320 2.98 15.97 3.56
C GLU A 320 2.84 14.48 3.17
N CYS A 321 2.09 14.19 2.11
CA CYS A 321 2.15 12.92 1.41
C CYS A 321 3.44 12.97 0.59
N ARG A 322 4.56 12.86 1.31
CA ARG A 322 5.85 12.55 0.70
C ARG A 322 5.66 11.27 -0.10
N ILE A 323 6.06 11.38 -1.36
CA ILE A 323 6.25 10.37 -2.40
C ILE A 323 6.55 8.99 -1.78
N PRO A 324 5.97 7.88 -2.29
CA PRO A 324 6.38 6.57 -1.83
C PRO A 324 7.86 6.35 -2.10
N ARG A 325 8.63 5.97 -1.08
CA ARG A 325 9.95 5.40 -1.28
C ARG A 325 9.74 3.96 -1.76
N VAL A 326 9.63 3.78 -3.07
CA VAL A 326 9.46 2.43 -3.61
C VAL A 326 10.81 1.75 -3.70
N ILE A 327 11.05 0.79 -2.82
CA ILE A 327 12.18 -0.13 -2.90
C ILE A 327 11.68 -1.36 -3.67
N ALA A 328 12.01 -1.42 -4.96
CA ALA A 328 11.62 -2.54 -5.81
C ALA A 328 12.68 -3.63 -5.81
N GLU A 329 12.46 -4.67 -5.01
CA GLU A 329 13.33 -5.84 -4.96
C GLU A 329 12.53 -7.11 -5.18
N HIS A 330 12.59 -7.61 -6.40
CA HIS A 330 11.82 -8.76 -6.77
C HIS A 330 12.65 -10.03 -6.66
N THR A 331 11.99 -11.13 -6.28
CA THR A 331 12.49 -12.48 -6.44
C THR A 331 11.49 -13.24 -7.30
N ILE A 332 11.92 -13.73 -8.47
CA ILE A 332 11.14 -14.73 -9.19
C ILE A 332 11.35 -16.04 -8.43
N ARG A 333 10.33 -16.47 -7.65
CA ARG A 333 10.44 -17.70 -6.85
C ARG A 333 10.32 -18.94 -7.72
N GLU A 334 9.32 -18.98 -8.60
CA GLU A 334 9.01 -20.15 -9.41
C GLU A 334 8.73 -19.74 -10.85
N ALA A 335 9.32 -20.52 -11.76
CA ALA A 335 9.04 -20.49 -13.19
C ALA A 335 8.70 -21.93 -13.61
N THR A 336 7.41 -22.27 -13.59
CA THR A 336 6.91 -23.60 -13.96
C THR A 336 6.28 -23.54 -15.35
N SER A 337 6.59 -24.54 -16.17
CA SER A 337 5.92 -24.75 -17.46
C SER A 337 4.96 -25.91 -17.29
N ASP A 338 3.67 -25.68 -17.55
CA ASP A 338 2.74 -26.79 -17.75
C ASP A 338 2.91 -27.35 -19.18
N ALA A 339 2.48 -28.60 -19.40
CA ALA A 339 2.45 -29.29 -20.69
C ALA A 339 1.64 -28.52 -21.76
N GLU A 340 0.82 -27.54 -21.36
CA GLU A 340 0.00 -26.69 -22.22
C GLU A 340 0.65 -25.35 -22.66
N HIS A 341 1.97 -25.18 -22.51
CA HIS A 341 2.73 -24.01 -23.03
C HIS A 341 2.43 -22.65 -22.35
N LEU A 342 1.98 -22.69 -21.09
CA LEU A 342 1.90 -21.52 -20.22
C LEU A 342 3.13 -21.49 -19.30
N LEU A 343 3.82 -20.35 -19.31
CA LEU A 343 4.88 -20.08 -18.34
C LEU A 343 4.28 -19.30 -17.17
N GLU A 344 4.33 -19.90 -15.99
CA GLU A 344 3.92 -19.26 -14.74
C GLU A 344 5.12 -18.56 -14.12
N LEU A 345 5.05 -17.23 -13.96
CA LEU A 345 6.04 -16.45 -13.23
C LEU A 345 5.46 -15.96 -11.91
N ARG A 346 6.08 -16.38 -10.80
CA ARG A 346 5.75 -15.88 -9.46
C ARG A 346 6.71 -14.78 -9.06
N VAL A 347 6.22 -13.54 -8.96
CA VAL A 347 7.02 -12.35 -8.62
C VAL A 347 6.68 -11.91 -7.20
N ASP A 348 7.63 -12.06 -6.28
CA ASP A 348 7.53 -11.58 -4.90
C ASP A 348 8.38 -10.33 -4.68
N GLY A 349 7.91 -9.36 -3.89
CA GLY A 349 8.78 -8.33 -3.29
C GLY A 349 8.64 -6.90 -3.82
N ALA A 350 7.49 -6.51 -4.38
CA ALA A 350 7.22 -5.08 -4.54
C ALA A 350 6.87 -4.49 -3.16
N TYR A 351 7.79 -3.73 -2.56
CA TYR A 351 7.54 -2.98 -1.32
C TYR A 351 7.02 -1.60 -1.69
N LEU A 352 5.84 -1.26 -1.18
CA LEU A 352 5.32 0.11 -1.25
C LEU A 352 5.39 0.71 0.14
N THR A 353 6.11 1.82 0.28
CA THR A 353 6.16 2.59 1.53
C THR A 353 5.49 3.93 1.31
N SER A 354 4.22 4.07 1.71
CA SER A 354 3.56 5.38 1.69
C SER A 354 2.22 5.34 2.40
N ARG A 355 1.92 6.36 3.21
CA ARG A 355 0.56 6.62 3.67
C ARG A 355 -0.27 7.19 2.51
N PHE A 356 -0.91 6.32 1.74
CA PHE A 356 -1.99 6.77 0.86
C PHE A 356 -3.31 6.81 1.62
N VAL A 357 -4.13 7.81 1.31
CA VAL A 357 -5.38 8.10 2.04
C VAL A 357 -6.58 7.39 1.39
N ASP A 358 -6.50 6.96 0.12
CA ASP A 358 -7.61 6.28 -0.58
C ASP A 358 -7.19 5.09 -1.46
N ARG A 359 -8.04 4.06 -1.52
CA ARG A 359 -7.82 2.74 -2.21
C ARG A 359 -7.63 2.82 -3.74
N GLY A 360 -7.87 3.97 -4.37
CA GLY A 360 -8.01 4.12 -5.83
C GLY A 360 -6.85 4.78 -6.58
N ASP A 361 -5.78 5.16 -5.89
CA ASP A 361 -4.78 6.09 -6.46
C ASP A 361 -3.56 5.42 -7.10
N ILE A 362 -3.44 4.08 -7.03
CA ILE A 362 -2.30 3.33 -7.60
C ILE A 362 -2.77 2.31 -8.65
N GLN A 363 -2.20 2.37 -9.85
CA GLN A 363 -2.28 1.32 -10.87
C GLN A 363 -0.89 0.70 -11.10
N LEU A 364 -0.87 -0.62 -11.31
CA LEU A 364 0.34 -1.36 -11.62
C LEU A 364 0.21 -1.89 -13.05
N ASP A 365 1.01 -1.35 -13.96
CA ASP A 365 1.05 -1.81 -15.36
C ASP A 365 2.22 -2.79 -15.53
N ILE A 366 1.92 -3.98 -16.06
CA ILE A 366 2.89 -5.04 -16.29
C ILE A 366 2.97 -5.30 -17.79
N THR A 367 4.09 -4.92 -18.38
CA THR A 367 4.40 -5.23 -19.78
C THR A 367 5.44 -6.34 -19.84
N VAL A 368 5.14 -7.39 -20.61
CA VAL A 368 6.12 -8.42 -20.97
C VAL A 368 6.33 -8.40 -22.48
N SER A 369 7.60 -8.34 -22.89
CA SER A 369 8.00 -8.49 -24.29
C SER A 369 8.93 -9.67 -24.46
N VAL A 370 8.70 -10.47 -25.50
CA VAL A 370 9.52 -11.61 -25.92
C VAL A 370 10.07 -11.29 -27.30
N ASP A 371 11.40 -11.30 -27.49
CA ASP A 371 12.04 -10.93 -28.77
C ASP A 371 11.51 -9.61 -29.38
N ASP A 372 11.29 -8.60 -28.53
CA ASP A 372 10.69 -7.28 -28.86
C ASP A 372 9.19 -7.27 -29.26
N ASP A 373 8.52 -8.43 -29.32
CA ASP A 373 7.06 -8.50 -29.46
C ASP A 373 6.36 -8.39 -28.10
N ARG A 374 5.39 -7.47 -27.99
CA ARG A 374 4.53 -7.34 -26.79
C ARG A 374 3.48 -8.44 -26.77
N ILE A 375 3.49 -9.27 -25.73
CA ILE A 375 2.51 -10.33 -25.56
C ILE A 375 1.45 -9.86 -24.56
N PRO A 376 0.15 -10.07 -24.84
CA PRO A 376 -0.89 -9.82 -23.85
C PRO A 376 -0.73 -10.79 -22.66
N VAL A 377 -0.61 -10.25 -21.45
CA VAL A 377 -0.34 -11.01 -20.24
C VAL A 377 -1.58 -11.08 -19.36
N ALA A 378 -1.88 -12.25 -18.82
CA ALA A 378 -2.89 -12.38 -17.78
C ALA A 378 -2.20 -12.26 -16.41
N VAL A 379 -2.49 -11.17 -15.70
CA VAL A 379 -1.99 -10.96 -14.33
C VAL A 379 -3.07 -11.41 -13.35
N ASN A 380 -2.77 -12.47 -12.61
CA ASN A 380 -3.61 -13.00 -11.55
C ASN A 380 -3.03 -12.56 -10.20
N TYR A 381 -3.87 -11.90 -9.40
CA TYR A 381 -3.49 -11.45 -8.06
C TYR A 381 -3.58 -12.65 -7.10
N GLY A 382 -2.52 -12.93 -6.34
CA GLY A 382 -2.55 -13.93 -5.27
C GLY A 382 -3.39 -13.47 -4.07
N PRO A 383 -3.60 -14.33 -3.05
CA PRO A 383 -4.49 -14.08 -1.91
C PRO A 383 -4.07 -12.94 -0.95
N ASN A 384 -3.04 -12.15 -1.27
CA ASN A 384 -2.68 -10.92 -0.55
C ASN A 384 -3.07 -9.71 -1.41
N GLN A 385 -4.30 -9.25 -1.24
CA GLN A 385 -4.87 -8.16 -2.03
C GLN A 385 -4.22 -6.82 -1.62
N PHE A 386 -3.81 -6.03 -2.62
CA PHE A 386 -3.17 -4.72 -2.49
C PHE A 386 -3.90 -3.76 -1.54
N ALA A 387 -5.21 -3.92 -1.39
CA ALA A 387 -6.09 -3.08 -0.57
C ALA A 387 -6.15 -3.49 0.93
N ASP A 388 -5.81 -4.74 1.28
CA ASP A 388 -5.81 -5.23 2.67
C ASP A 388 -4.54 -4.80 3.43
N LEU A 389 -3.50 -4.41 2.69
CA LEU A 389 -2.20 -4.00 3.21
C LEU A 389 -2.23 -2.70 4.01
N TYR A 390 -3.18 -1.82 3.71
CA TYR A 390 -3.18 -0.43 4.20
C TYR A 390 -4.27 -0.13 5.23
N THR A 391 -5.14 -1.09 5.56
CA THR A 391 -6.13 -0.89 6.63
C THR A 391 -5.51 -1.17 7.99
N GLY A 392 -5.10 -0.11 8.69
CA GLY A 392 -4.96 -0.13 10.14
C GLY A 392 -3.58 -0.41 10.74
N GLN A 393 -2.51 -0.51 9.95
CA GLN A 393 -1.15 -0.59 10.48
C GLN A 393 -0.28 0.55 9.94
N THR A 394 -0.02 1.53 10.79
CA THR A 394 1.09 2.47 10.57
C THR A 394 2.40 1.70 10.81
N GLY A 395 3.13 1.37 9.74
CA GLY A 395 4.57 1.11 9.85
C GLY A 395 5.08 -0.31 9.55
N THR A 396 4.34 -1.18 8.85
CA THR A 396 4.91 -2.45 8.37
C THR A 396 4.96 -2.51 6.85
N GLU A 397 6.19 -2.59 6.31
CA GLU A 397 6.45 -2.99 4.92
C GLU A 397 5.96 -4.42 4.73
N LYS A 398 5.07 -4.64 3.76
CA LYS A 398 4.62 -5.99 3.42
C LYS A 398 4.80 -6.21 1.91
N PRO A 399 5.45 -7.31 1.51
CA PRO A 399 5.70 -7.61 0.12
C PRO A 399 4.38 -7.95 -0.59
N VAL A 400 4.23 -7.42 -1.81
CA VAL A 400 3.14 -7.84 -2.69
C VAL A 400 3.62 -8.95 -3.62
N CYS A 401 2.83 -10.03 -3.71
CA CYS A 401 3.05 -11.16 -4.60
C CYS A 401 2.04 -11.13 -5.75
N PHE A 402 2.53 -11.30 -6.98
CA PHE A 402 1.68 -11.44 -8.16
C PHE A 402 2.06 -12.67 -8.98
N ARG A 403 1.04 -13.28 -9.60
CA ARG A 403 1.19 -14.39 -10.55
C ARG A 403 0.98 -13.85 -11.96
N ILE A 404 1.93 -14.12 -12.84
CA ILE A 404 1.91 -13.69 -14.23
C ILE A 404 1.86 -14.94 -15.10
N ASP A 405 0.76 -15.13 -15.82
CA ASP A 405 0.58 -16.24 -16.75
C ASP A 405 0.90 -15.74 -18.18
N LEU A 406 1.96 -16.29 -18.77
CA LEU A 406 2.44 -15.91 -20.11
C LEU A 406 2.09 -16.98 -21.16
N PRO A 407 1.28 -16.64 -22.19
CA PRO A 407 1.04 -17.55 -23.31
C PRO A 407 2.24 -17.51 -24.27
N LEU A 408 3.02 -18.61 -24.34
CA LEU A 408 4.12 -18.71 -25.31
C LEU A 408 3.58 -19.12 -26.70
N PRO A 409 3.98 -18.44 -27.80
CA PRO A 409 3.52 -18.80 -29.14
C PRO A 409 4.04 -20.19 -29.57
N ARG A 410 3.15 -21.00 -30.17
CA ARG A 410 3.36 -22.41 -30.59
C ARG A 410 4.57 -22.67 -31.51
N SER A 411 5.25 -21.64 -32.04
CA SER A 411 6.19 -21.75 -33.15
C SER A 411 7.67 -21.45 -32.84
N LYS A 412 8.06 -21.20 -31.58
CA LYS A 412 9.48 -20.95 -31.23
C LYS A 412 9.94 -21.74 -30.00
N PRO A 413 10.42 -22.98 -30.16
CA PRO A 413 11.29 -23.60 -29.16
C PRO A 413 12.63 -22.85 -29.17
N GLY A 414 12.93 -22.08 -28.11
CA GLY A 414 14.20 -21.34 -28.01
C GLY A 414 14.16 -19.94 -27.40
N VAL A 415 13.04 -19.50 -26.82
CA VAL A 415 12.98 -18.20 -26.13
C VAL A 415 13.93 -18.22 -24.91
N ALA A 416 15.04 -17.50 -25.00
CA ALA A 416 16.09 -17.47 -23.97
C ALA A 416 15.85 -16.41 -22.88
N SER A 417 15.06 -15.37 -23.18
CA SER A 417 14.75 -14.31 -22.23
C SER A 417 13.48 -13.54 -22.59
N CYS A 418 12.88 -12.90 -21.61
CA CYS A 418 11.77 -11.95 -21.78
C CYS A 418 12.06 -10.69 -20.98
N ARG A 419 11.73 -9.51 -21.52
CA ARG A 419 11.83 -8.26 -20.74
C ARG A 419 10.53 -8.05 -19.99
N LEU A 420 10.63 -7.87 -18.67
CA LEU A 420 9.55 -7.48 -17.79
C LEU A 420 9.73 -6.00 -17.42
N ALA A 421 8.70 -5.21 -17.67
CA ALA A 421 8.57 -3.87 -17.12
C ALA A 421 7.35 -3.84 -16.20
N ILE A 422 7.57 -3.38 -14.96
CA ILE A 422 6.50 -3.10 -14.01
C ILE A 422 6.54 -1.60 -13.77
N ASN A 423 5.45 -0.91 -14.07
CA ASN A 423 5.30 0.52 -13.85
C ASN A 423 4.24 0.74 -12.78
N LEU A 424 4.51 1.67 -11.87
CA LEU A 424 3.53 2.20 -10.94
C LEU A 424 3.04 3.52 -11.47
N GLU A 425 1.74 3.62 -11.65
CA GLU A 425 1.07 4.83 -12.06
C GLU A 425 0.22 5.32 -10.91
N TRP A 426 0.40 6.58 -10.52
CA TRP A 426 -0.46 7.22 -9.53
C TRP A 426 -0.78 8.65 -9.91
N ASP A 427 -1.85 9.17 -9.33
CA ASP A 427 -2.28 10.56 -9.53
C ASP A 427 -1.75 11.43 -8.38
N GLU A 428 -0.78 12.30 -8.68
CA GLU A 428 -0.27 13.33 -7.76
C GLU A 428 -0.72 14.70 -8.28
N ASP A 429 -1.58 15.39 -7.52
CA ASP A 429 -2.08 16.73 -7.89
C ASP A 429 -2.76 16.85 -9.26
N GLY A 430 -3.40 15.78 -9.76
CA GLY A 430 -4.00 15.76 -11.09
C GLY A 430 -2.98 15.49 -12.21
N ARG A 431 -1.71 15.25 -11.85
CA ARG A 431 -0.64 14.80 -12.75
C ARG A 431 -0.36 13.33 -12.48
N GLU A 432 -0.60 12.52 -13.50
CA GLU A 432 -0.10 11.13 -13.53
C GLU A 432 1.41 11.15 -13.43
N ARG A 433 1.88 10.48 -12.40
CA ARG A 433 3.27 10.14 -12.20
C ARG A 433 3.41 8.67 -12.51
N THR A 434 4.41 8.35 -13.30
CA THR A 434 4.79 6.97 -13.55
C THR A 434 6.16 6.79 -12.90
N ALA A 435 6.25 5.90 -11.91
CA ALA A 435 7.52 5.38 -11.44
C ALA A 435 7.74 4.04 -12.10
N LYS A 436 8.87 3.89 -12.76
CA LYS A 436 9.30 2.59 -13.25
C LYS A 436 9.74 1.76 -12.05
N LEU A 437 8.88 0.86 -11.57
CA LEU A 437 9.22 -0.05 -10.47
C LEU A 437 10.30 -1.01 -10.89
N HIS A 438 10.17 -1.51 -12.12
CA HIS A 438 11.05 -2.52 -12.61
C HIS A 438 11.19 -2.44 -14.13
N SER A 439 12.40 -2.68 -14.59
CA SER A 439 12.73 -2.92 -15.98
C SER A 439 13.89 -3.90 -15.99
N GLY A 440 13.61 -5.14 -16.33
CA GLY A 440 14.62 -6.18 -16.31
C GLY A 440 14.41 -7.15 -17.46
N THR A 441 15.52 -7.69 -17.95
CA THR A 441 15.49 -8.91 -18.75
C THR A 441 15.44 -10.07 -17.79
N ILE A 442 14.35 -10.83 -17.82
CA ILE A 442 14.21 -12.12 -17.14
C ILE A 442 14.76 -13.17 -18.10
N GLU A 443 15.85 -13.82 -17.73
CA GLU A 443 16.22 -15.06 -18.39
C GLU A 443 15.19 -16.12 -17.99
N LEU A 444 14.50 -16.65 -18.99
CA LEU A 444 13.61 -17.78 -18.77
C LEU A 444 14.49 -18.96 -18.37
N PRO A 445 14.08 -19.81 -17.42
CA PRO A 445 14.78 -21.07 -17.25
C PRO A 445 14.76 -21.74 -18.61
N HIS A 446 15.94 -21.87 -19.24
CA HIS A 446 16.08 -22.77 -20.35
C HIS A 446 15.46 -24.08 -19.88
N VAL A 447 14.55 -24.65 -20.68
CA VAL A 447 14.30 -26.08 -20.61
C VAL A 447 15.68 -26.70 -20.79
N THR A 448 16.34 -26.99 -19.68
CA THR A 448 17.76 -27.30 -19.67
C THR A 448 17.89 -28.65 -20.35
N GLN A 449 18.39 -28.65 -21.58
CA GLN A 449 19.38 -29.66 -21.90
C GLN A 449 20.52 -29.45 -20.89
N ARG A 450 20.65 -30.41 -19.97
CA ARG A 450 21.82 -30.56 -19.09
C ARG A 450 23.08 -30.33 -19.93
N ARG A 451 23.77 -29.22 -19.70
CA ARG A 451 25.19 -29.15 -20.09
C ARG A 451 25.95 -29.97 -19.06
N ALA A 452 26.74 -30.92 -19.54
CA ALA A 452 27.47 -31.88 -18.73
C ALA A 452 28.26 -31.18 -17.62
N ASP A 453 28.12 -31.73 -16.41
CA ASP A 453 28.94 -31.47 -15.25
C ASP A 453 30.42 -31.46 -15.65
N THR A 454 31.11 -30.34 -15.48
CA THR A 454 32.56 -30.24 -15.69
C THR A 454 33.35 -30.74 -14.47
N GLY A 455 32.68 -31.26 -13.43
CA GLY A 455 33.31 -31.95 -12.30
C GLY A 455 34.15 -31.05 -11.38
N GLN A 456 34.13 -29.72 -11.55
CA GLN A 456 34.76 -28.75 -10.65
C GLN A 456 33.69 -27.98 -9.88
N THR A 457 33.83 -27.93 -8.56
CA THR A 457 33.01 -27.09 -7.67
C THR A 457 33.28 -25.61 -7.97
N PRO A 458 32.25 -24.80 -8.25
CA PRO A 458 32.40 -23.37 -8.56
C PRO A 458 32.94 -22.59 -7.35
N THR A 459 33.90 -21.70 -7.59
CA THR A 459 34.43 -20.79 -6.56
C THR A 459 33.35 -19.81 -6.16
N THR A 460 33.08 -19.66 -4.86
CA THR A 460 31.88 -18.96 -4.37
C THR A 460 32.19 -17.74 -3.52
N LEU A 461 31.63 -16.59 -3.92
CA LEU A 461 31.52 -15.39 -3.09
C LEU A 461 30.24 -15.44 -2.25
N LEU A 462 30.35 -15.45 -0.93
CA LEU A 462 29.21 -15.17 -0.05
C LEU A 462 29.12 -13.67 0.21
N TYR A 463 27.98 -13.08 -0.12
CA TYR A 463 27.71 -11.65 0.06
C TYR A 463 26.58 -11.42 1.07
N PHE A 464 26.87 -10.68 2.14
CA PHE A 464 25.92 -10.35 3.20
C PHE A 464 25.45 -8.90 3.08
N GLY A 465 24.24 -8.71 2.54
CA GLY A 465 23.63 -7.40 2.34
C GLY A 465 22.48 -7.12 3.32
N PRO A 466 21.89 -5.92 3.28
CA PRO A 466 20.66 -5.64 4.02
C PRO A 466 19.53 -6.53 3.52
N THR A 467 18.56 -6.82 4.37
CA THR A 467 17.47 -7.77 4.12
C THR A 467 16.12 -7.10 4.31
N ASN A 468 15.21 -7.29 3.36
CA ASN A 468 13.83 -6.80 3.45
C ASN A 468 12.86 -7.86 3.97
N VAL A 469 13.33 -8.74 4.86
CA VAL A 469 12.55 -9.89 5.36
C VAL A 469 11.79 -9.50 6.63
N VAL A 470 10.58 -10.02 6.80
CA VAL A 470 9.91 -9.98 8.12
C VAL A 470 10.64 -10.96 9.04
N PHE A 471 11.62 -10.45 9.79
CA PHE A 471 12.55 -11.28 10.58
C PHE A 471 11.85 -12.24 11.53
N ALA A 472 10.76 -11.81 12.17
CA ALA A 472 9.99 -12.67 13.06
C ALA A 472 9.52 -13.95 12.38
N ASP A 473 8.99 -13.87 11.16
CA ASP A 473 8.49 -15.04 10.42
C ASP A 473 9.63 -15.93 9.92
N ALA A 474 10.72 -15.33 9.43
CA ALA A 474 11.87 -16.09 8.97
C ALA A 474 12.58 -16.83 10.11
N LEU A 475 12.73 -16.18 11.26
CA LEU A 475 13.30 -16.79 12.47
C LEU A 475 12.34 -17.84 13.07
N ARG A 476 11.01 -17.67 12.98
CA ARG A 476 10.03 -18.72 13.34
C ARG A 476 10.24 -20.00 12.55
N MET A 477 10.57 -19.90 11.26
CA MET A 477 10.85 -21.08 10.44
C MET A 477 12.12 -21.77 10.91
N CYS A 478 13.16 -21.00 11.25
CA CYS A 478 14.43 -21.53 11.75
C CYS A 478 14.26 -22.26 13.10
N LEU A 479 13.30 -21.87 13.96
CA LEU A 479 12.98 -22.59 15.22
C LEU A 479 12.47 -24.02 15.01
N ARG A 480 12.17 -24.43 13.78
CA ARG A 480 11.71 -25.78 13.45
C ARG A 480 12.84 -26.69 12.97
N GLU A 481 14.04 -26.17 12.78
CA GLU A 481 15.21 -26.91 12.30
C GLU A 481 16.10 -27.34 13.47
N GLU A 482 16.42 -28.64 13.55
CA GLU A 482 17.31 -29.18 14.58
C GLU A 482 18.69 -28.48 14.56
N GLY A 483 19.20 -28.11 15.73
CA GLY A 483 20.47 -27.37 15.89
C GLY A 483 20.38 -25.85 15.71
N LEU A 484 19.35 -25.31 15.04
CA LEU A 484 19.12 -23.86 15.00
C LEU A 484 18.33 -23.35 16.21
N THR A 485 17.44 -24.18 16.76
CA THR A 485 16.69 -23.84 17.99
C THR A 485 17.63 -23.50 19.14
N GLU A 486 18.64 -24.35 19.40
CA GLU A 486 19.64 -24.12 20.46
C GLU A 486 20.42 -22.81 20.24
N LYS A 487 20.76 -22.48 18.98
CA LYS A 487 21.43 -21.22 18.64
C LYS A 487 20.54 -20.01 18.87
N LEU A 488 19.25 -20.11 18.54
CA LEU A 488 18.28 -19.03 18.77
C LEU A 488 18.00 -18.83 20.26
N GLU A 489 17.95 -19.91 21.04
CA GLU A 489 17.84 -19.84 22.50
C GLU A 489 19.09 -19.22 23.15
N ALA A 490 20.29 -19.62 22.72
CA ALA A 490 21.54 -19.01 23.17
C ALA A 490 21.65 -17.52 22.78
N ALA A 491 21.20 -17.17 21.57
CA ALA A 491 21.14 -15.77 21.14
C ALA A 491 20.17 -14.97 22.01
N ASP A 492 18.97 -15.52 22.29
CA ASP A 492 17.96 -14.89 23.13
C ASP A 492 18.44 -14.68 24.57
N GLU A 493 19.18 -15.62 25.16
CA GLU A 493 19.78 -15.45 26.49
C GLU A 493 20.79 -14.29 26.53
N LEU A 494 21.64 -14.17 25.50
CA LEU A 494 22.57 -13.05 25.36
C LEU A 494 21.85 -11.71 25.16
N ILE A 495 20.79 -11.69 24.35
CA ILE A 495 19.97 -10.50 24.10
C ILE A 495 19.24 -10.09 25.37
N ARG A 496 18.64 -11.03 26.12
CA ARG A 496 17.98 -10.72 27.41
C ARG A 496 18.97 -10.17 28.43
N SER A 497 20.13 -10.78 28.58
CA SER A 497 21.13 -10.35 29.57
C SER A 497 21.73 -8.98 29.25
N ARG A 498 21.92 -8.64 27.97
CA ARG A 498 22.57 -7.38 27.56
C ARG A 498 21.58 -6.25 27.25
N LEU A 499 20.47 -6.57 26.59
CA LEU A 499 19.50 -5.61 26.09
C LEU A 499 18.22 -5.56 26.94
N GLY A 500 17.92 -6.59 27.74
CA GLY A 500 16.75 -6.59 28.62
C GLY A 500 15.42 -6.91 27.93
N TRP A 501 15.44 -7.46 26.71
CA TRP A 501 14.25 -7.93 25.99
C TRP A 501 14.51 -9.30 25.34
N SER A 502 13.45 -10.01 24.93
CA SER A 502 13.54 -11.36 24.35
C SER A 502 13.29 -11.34 22.84
N LEU A 503 14.24 -11.91 22.10
CA LEU A 503 14.08 -12.20 20.68
C LEU A 503 13.01 -13.28 20.46
N LEU A 504 12.94 -14.29 21.31
CA LEU A 504 11.95 -15.37 21.18
C LEU A 504 10.51 -14.87 21.39
N ASP A 505 10.27 -13.97 22.35
CA ASP A 505 8.95 -13.35 22.54
C ASP A 505 8.58 -12.51 21.33
N ARG A 506 9.55 -11.75 20.79
CA ARG A 506 9.38 -10.97 19.55
C ARG A 506 9.03 -11.86 18.36
N ILE A 507 9.74 -12.98 18.20
CA ILE A 507 9.48 -14.00 17.20
C ILE A 507 8.07 -14.57 17.40
N LYS A 508 7.58 -14.81 18.62
CA LYS A 508 6.21 -15.32 18.88
C LYS A 508 5.08 -14.32 18.59
N GLY A 509 5.42 -13.06 18.30
CA GLY A 509 4.45 -12.03 17.93
C GLY A 509 4.03 -11.14 19.08
N ASP A 510 4.74 -11.18 20.20
CA ASP A 510 4.52 -10.25 21.30
C ASP A 510 4.91 -8.82 20.89
N PRO A 511 4.22 -7.80 21.43
CA PRO A 511 4.56 -6.40 21.16
C PRO A 511 5.97 -6.08 21.65
N LEU A 512 6.61 -5.09 21.00
CA LEU A 512 7.94 -4.61 21.40
C LEU A 512 7.96 -4.24 22.89
N ALA A 513 8.99 -4.74 23.59
CA ALA A 513 9.21 -4.42 24.99
C ALA A 513 9.33 -2.90 25.19
N LYS A 514 8.81 -2.40 26.31
CA LYS A 514 8.80 -0.96 26.60
C LYS A 514 10.23 -0.41 26.61
N GLY A 515 10.51 0.54 25.73
CA GLY A 515 11.82 1.20 25.63
C GLY A 515 12.74 0.64 24.53
N VAL A 516 12.34 -0.43 23.84
CA VAL A 516 13.05 -0.94 22.65
C VAL A 516 12.58 -0.16 21.43
N SER A 517 13.51 0.45 20.69
CA SER A 517 13.18 1.13 19.44
C SER A 517 12.97 0.12 18.31
N LEU A 518 12.20 0.49 17.29
CA LEU A 518 12.01 -0.34 16.10
C LEU A 518 13.34 -0.65 15.42
N PHE A 519 14.27 0.31 15.44
CA PHE A 519 15.59 0.14 14.85
C PHE A 519 16.46 -0.83 15.66
N GLU A 520 16.42 -0.79 16.99
CA GLU A 520 17.11 -1.77 17.83
C GLU A 520 16.63 -3.20 17.55
N ASP A 521 15.31 -3.39 17.47
CA ASP A 521 14.70 -4.67 17.08
C ASP A 521 15.19 -5.12 15.70
N CYS A 522 15.18 -4.21 14.71
CA CYS A 522 15.62 -4.48 13.35
C CYS A 522 17.09 -4.91 13.30
N LEU A 523 18.00 -4.13 13.89
CA LEU A 523 19.44 -4.39 13.90
C LEU A 523 19.76 -5.77 14.50
N VAL A 524 19.15 -6.10 15.63
CA VAL A 524 19.40 -7.37 16.30
C VAL A 524 18.77 -8.51 15.51
N SER A 525 17.50 -8.39 15.14
CA SER A 525 16.76 -9.45 14.43
C SER A 525 17.37 -9.76 13.07
N GLU A 526 17.81 -8.75 12.32
CA GLU A 526 18.50 -8.94 11.04
C GLU A 526 19.85 -9.63 11.22
N GLY A 527 20.66 -9.18 12.18
CA GLY A 527 21.95 -9.80 12.47
C GLY A 527 21.78 -11.28 12.82
N ILE A 528 20.81 -11.61 13.68
CA ILE A 528 20.52 -13.01 14.02
C ILE A 528 20.02 -13.80 12.80
N TYR A 529 19.14 -13.22 11.99
CA TYR A 529 18.65 -13.86 10.76
C TYR A 529 19.78 -14.24 9.80
N GLN A 530 20.72 -13.32 9.56
CA GLN A 530 21.86 -13.60 8.69
C GLN A 530 22.79 -14.66 9.28
N LEU A 531 23.04 -14.61 10.58
CA LEU A 531 23.85 -15.62 11.29
C LEU A 531 23.23 -17.02 11.15
N VAL A 532 21.94 -17.20 11.42
CA VAL A 532 21.30 -18.52 11.30
C VAL A 532 21.18 -18.98 9.85
N THR A 533 20.94 -18.07 8.90
CA THR A 533 20.97 -18.39 7.47
C THR A 533 22.34 -18.88 7.03
N TYR A 534 23.42 -18.27 7.53
CA TYR A 534 24.77 -18.75 7.29
C TYR A 534 25.02 -20.15 7.86
N GLU A 535 24.52 -20.45 9.07
CA GLU A 535 24.62 -21.80 9.64
C GLU A 535 23.92 -22.84 8.76
N ARG A 536 22.77 -22.50 8.16
CA ARG A 536 22.04 -23.37 7.22
C ARG A 536 22.87 -23.65 5.96
N LEU A 537 23.44 -22.60 5.36
CA LEU A 537 24.29 -22.74 4.17
C LEU A 537 25.52 -23.61 4.48
N LYS A 538 26.15 -23.36 5.62
CA LYS A 538 27.30 -24.14 6.08
C LYS A 538 26.94 -25.60 6.32
N ALA A 539 25.79 -25.88 6.95
CA ALA A 539 25.30 -27.24 7.17
C ALA A 539 24.97 -27.97 5.87
N ALA A 540 24.47 -27.25 4.87
CA ALA A 540 24.25 -27.74 3.51
C ALA A 540 25.54 -27.84 2.66
N GLY A 541 26.72 -27.61 3.25
CA GLY A 541 28.02 -27.79 2.59
C GLY A 541 28.57 -26.54 1.89
N LEU A 542 27.87 -25.41 1.92
CA LEU A 542 28.31 -24.17 1.31
C LEU A 542 28.96 -23.24 2.32
N SER A 543 30.28 -23.20 2.31
CA SER A 543 31.04 -22.36 3.24
C SER A 543 31.51 -21.02 2.66
N GLY A 544 31.59 -20.90 1.33
CA GLY A 544 32.14 -19.76 0.60
C GLY A 544 33.66 -19.63 0.73
N ASP A 545 34.35 -19.26 -0.36
CA ASP A 545 35.81 -19.07 -0.40
C ASP A 545 36.19 -17.60 -0.21
N LEU A 546 35.33 -16.73 -0.77
CA LEU A 546 35.40 -15.29 -0.66
C LEU A 546 34.17 -14.80 0.10
N ILE A 547 34.36 -13.84 0.98
CA ILE A 547 33.34 -13.31 1.86
C ILE A 547 33.33 -11.80 1.75
N SER A 548 32.16 -11.20 1.51
CA SER A 548 31.99 -9.76 1.50
C SER A 548 30.65 -9.36 2.09
N SER A 549 30.50 -8.08 2.43
CA SER A 549 29.27 -7.57 3.03
C SER A 549 29.10 -6.07 2.86
N VAL A 550 28.00 -5.54 3.38
CA VAL A 550 27.81 -4.10 3.60
C VAL A 550 27.08 -3.88 4.94
N SER A 551 27.49 -2.84 5.67
CA SER A 551 26.84 -2.40 6.91
C SER A 551 26.66 -3.55 7.92
N LEU A 552 25.43 -3.89 8.30
CA LEU A 552 25.13 -4.92 9.30
C LEU A 552 25.62 -6.32 8.88
N GLY A 553 25.73 -6.59 7.58
CA GLY A 553 26.27 -7.85 7.07
C GLY A 553 27.71 -8.15 7.49
N GLU A 554 28.47 -7.14 7.93
CA GLU A 554 29.86 -7.30 8.40
C GLU A 554 29.98 -8.26 9.58
N VAL A 555 28.98 -8.31 10.47
CA VAL A 555 28.97 -9.23 11.62
C VAL A 555 28.99 -10.67 11.12
N THR A 556 28.08 -11.00 10.20
CA THR A 556 27.99 -12.36 9.65
C THR A 556 29.16 -12.68 8.72
N ALA A 557 29.68 -11.68 7.99
CA ALA A 557 30.85 -11.84 7.12
C ALA A 557 32.12 -12.18 7.91
N ALA A 558 32.42 -11.46 8.99
CA ALA A 558 33.56 -11.77 9.84
C ALA A 558 33.44 -13.18 10.45
N ARG A 559 32.22 -13.60 10.85
CA ARG A 559 31.95 -14.98 11.27
C ARG A 559 32.22 -15.97 10.13
N ALA A 560 31.68 -15.72 8.95
CA ALA A 560 31.80 -16.62 7.81
C ALA A 560 33.25 -16.78 7.35
N ALA A 561 34.06 -15.73 7.54
CA ALA A 561 35.51 -15.70 7.34
C ALA A 561 36.33 -16.43 8.42
N GLY A 562 35.67 -16.91 9.48
CA GLY A 562 36.28 -17.64 10.60
C GLY A 562 36.83 -16.76 11.71
N ALA A 563 36.59 -15.45 11.70
CA ALA A 563 37.20 -14.53 12.67
C ALA A 563 36.57 -14.58 14.06
N MET A 564 35.41 -15.23 14.23
CA MET A 564 34.71 -15.32 15.51
C MET A 564 33.62 -16.40 15.52
N ASP A 565 33.24 -16.81 16.73
CA ASP A 565 32.16 -17.77 16.96
C ASP A 565 30.76 -17.11 16.93
N PHE A 566 29.71 -17.92 17.16
CA PHE A 566 28.32 -17.46 17.03
C PHE A 566 27.96 -16.51 18.17
N ASN A 567 28.42 -16.80 19.38
CA ASN A 567 28.11 -16.03 20.58
C ASN A 567 28.80 -14.66 20.56
N VAL A 568 30.05 -14.59 20.11
CA VAL A 568 30.75 -13.33 19.86
C VAL A 568 30.01 -12.51 18.80
N SER A 569 29.51 -13.14 17.74
CA SER A 569 28.70 -12.45 16.71
C SER A 569 27.43 -11.83 17.31
N VAL A 570 26.69 -12.56 18.14
CA VAL A 570 25.50 -12.05 18.85
C VAL A 570 25.86 -10.89 19.78
N ARG A 571 26.99 -11.00 20.50
CA ARG A 571 27.50 -9.91 21.37
C ARG A 571 27.78 -8.64 20.58
N ILE A 572 28.28 -8.74 19.35
CA ILE A 572 28.53 -7.60 18.47
C ILE A 572 27.20 -6.96 18.01
N CYS A 573 26.19 -7.75 17.68
CA CYS A 573 24.84 -7.22 17.42
C CYS A 573 24.30 -6.44 18.63
N CYS A 574 24.48 -6.99 19.85
CA CYS A 574 24.09 -6.30 21.08
C CYS A 574 24.91 -5.03 21.32
N PHE A 575 26.21 -5.03 21.03
CA PHE A 575 27.07 -3.85 21.09
C PHE A 575 26.57 -2.75 20.16
N GLY A 576 26.20 -3.08 18.92
CA GLY A 576 25.62 -2.13 17.98
C GLY A 576 24.32 -1.51 18.50
N ALA A 577 23.42 -2.35 19.02
CA ALA A 577 22.17 -1.91 19.63
C ALA A 577 22.41 -0.95 20.81
N LEU A 578 23.25 -1.32 21.78
CA LEU A 578 23.57 -0.50 22.94
C LEU A 578 24.19 0.85 22.56
N THR A 579 25.07 0.85 21.56
CA THR A 579 25.75 2.06 21.07
C THR A 579 24.77 3.06 20.44
N LEU A 580 23.66 2.58 19.88
CA LEU A 580 22.67 3.38 19.14
C LEU A 580 21.41 3.71 19.94
N ARG A 581 21.30 3.26 21.20
CA ARG A 581 20.12 3.50 22.08
C ARG A 581 19.85 4.95 22.42
N ALA A 582 20.86 5.81 22.41
CA ALA A 582 20.68 7.21 22.74
C ALA A 582 19.94 7.92 21.58
N PRO A 583 18.74 8.50 21.80
CA PRO A 583 18.03 9.22 20.75
C PRO A 583 18.87 10.40 20.32
N LYS A 584 19.19 10.44 19.02
CA LYS A 584 19.82 11.57 18.38
C LYS A 584 18.75 12.14 17.48
N GLN A 585 18.56 13.46 17.50
CA GLN A 585 17.70 14.14 16.53
C GLN A 585 18.38 14.09 15.15
N SER A 586 18.62 12.89 14.64
CA SER A 586 19.43 12.54 13.48
C SER A 586 18.68 11.54 12.62
N ASP A 587 18.96 11.57 11.33
CA ASP A 587 18.34 10.70 10.34
C ASP A 587 19.35 10.36 9.26
N MET A 588 18.98 9.43 8.39
CA MET A 588 19.78 8.99 7.26
C MET A 588 18.98 9.16 5.97
N ILE A 589 19.67 9.46 4.88
CA ILE A 589 19.10 9.69 3.55
C ILE A 589 19.83 8.80 2.53
N VAL A 590 19.08 8.03 1.74
CA VAL A 590 19.61 7.29 0.59
C VAL A 590 19.53 8.19 -0.64
N ILE A 591 20.56 8.20 -1.48
CA ILE A 591 20.66 9.12 -2.60
C ILE A 591 21.12 8.34 -3.84
N SER A 592 20.37 8.44 -4.94
CA SER A 592 20.70 7.84 -6.24
C SER A 592 21.73 8.70 -6.98
N ALA A 593 22.92 8.88 -6.40
CA ALA A 593 24.05 9.60 -6.99
C ALA A 593 25.39 9.08 -6.41
N PRO A 594 26.52 9.33 -7.12
CA PRO A 594 27.85 9.09 -6.57
C PRO A 594 28.10 9.93 -5.31
N ASP A 595 28.84 9.35 -4.36
CA ASP A 595 29.20 10.01 -3.10
C ASP A 595 29.93 11.33 -3.30
N GLU A 596 30.81 11.42 -4.30
CA GLU A 596 31.60 12.62 -4.60
C GLU A 596 30.72 13.82 -4.91
N LYS A 597 29.61 13.60 -5.65
CA LYS A 597 28.65 14.66 -5.97
C LYS A 597 27.98 15.19 -4.71
N ILE A 598 27.66 14.32 -3.76
CA ILE A 598 26.99 14.71 -2.52
C ILE A 598 27.98 15.42 -1.58
N GLN A 599 29.22 14.96 -1.53
CA GLN A 599 30.30 15.64 -0.81
C GLN A 599 30.51 17.06 -1.33
N GLU A 600 30.49 17.29 -2.65
CA GLU A 600 30.59 18.63 -3.23
C GLU A 600 29.45 19.55 -2.75
N ILE A 601 28.20 19.08 -2.80
CA ILE A 601 27.01 19.84 -2.35
C ILE A 601 27.11 20.18 -0.87
N VAL A 602 27.39 19.18 -0.02
CA VAL A 602 27.45 19.35 1.43
C VAL A 602 28.59 20.29 1.83
N SER A 603 29.75 20.18 1.17
CA SER A 603 30.91 21.02 1.45
C SER A 603 30.70 22.47 1.01
N ALA A 604 30.06 22.68 -0.15
CA ALA A 604 29.78 24.03 -0.66
C ALA A 604 28.84 24.82 0.25
N GLU A 605 27.87 24.13 0.86
CA GLU A 605 26.86 24.73 1.74
C GLU A 605 27.27 24.72 3.22
N GLY A 606 28.35 24.02 3.57
CA GLY A 606 28.86 23.90 4.95
C GLY A 606 27.93 23.15 5.90
N TRP A 607 27.21 22.12 5.41
CA TRP A 607 26.30 21.32 6.24
C TRP A 607 27.01 20.20 6.98
N GLU A 608 26.52 19.88 8.18
CA GLU A 608 27.03 18.75 8.99
C GLU A 608 26.31 17.44 8.63
N CYS A 609 26.45 17.04 7.37
CA CYS A 609 26.06 15.73 6.87
C CYS A 609 27.31 14.89 6.61
N TYR A 610 27.26 13.59 6.89
CA TYR A 610 28.38 12.67 6.77
C TYR A 610 27.99 11.47 5.90
N PRO A 611 28.89 10.94 5.07
CA PRO A 611 28.64 9.69 4.37
C PRO A 611 28.57 8.55 5.39
N ALA A 612 27.57 7.69 5.24
CA ALA A 612 27.37 6.46 5.99
C ALA A 612 27.68 5.22 5.13
N ILE A 613 27.32 5.28 3.83
CA ILE A 613 27.69 4.27 2.83
C ILE A 613 28.19 4.99 1.58
N VAL A 614 29.48 4.81 1.28
CA VAL A 614 30.17 5.40 0.12
C VAL A 614 30.08 4.41 -1.05
N ALA A 615 29.44 4.82 -2.14
CA ALA A 615 29.17 3.97 -3.29
C ALA A 615 29.11 4.77 -4.61
N GLU A 616 29.32 4.10 -5.75
CA GLU A 616 29.41 4.74 -7.08
C GLU A 616 28.05 5.21 -7.63
N HIS A 617 26.95 4.55 -7.28
CA HIS A 617 25.64 4.89 -7.84
C HIS A 617 24.56 5.17 -6.82
N THR A 618 24.60 4.52 -5.65
CA THR A 618 23.62 4.75 -4.59
C THR A 618 24.32 4.86 -3.24
N CYS A 619 24.53 6.09 -2.76
CA CYS A 619 25.17 6.35 -1.47
C CYS A 619 24.12 6.57 -0.35
N VAL A 620 24.58 6.51 0.91
CA VAL A 620 23.79 6.89 2.08
C VAL A 620 24.55 7.93 2.87
N TRP A 621 23.86 8.99 3.24
CA TRP A 621 24.35 10.08 4.07
C TRP A 621 23.53 10.18 5.34
N ALA A 622 24.11 10.70 6.42
CA ALA A 622 23.41 10.87 7.68
C ALA A 622 23.88 12.13 8.42
N GLY A 623 23.01 12.66 9.27
CA GLY A 623 23.24 13.94 9.96
C GLY A 623 22.10 14.24 10.90
N MET A 624 22.15 15.41 11.54
CA MET A 624 21.01 15.89 12.32
C MET A 624 19.79 16.08 11.40
N ILE A 625 18.57 15.86 11.91
CA ILE A 625 17.32 15.97 11.14
C ILE A 625 17.25 17.32 10.43
N SER A 626 17.72 18.40 11.08
CA SER A 626 17.81 19.73 10.49
C SER A 626 18.71 19.77 9.25
N GLU A 627 19.89 19.16 9.30
CA GLU A 627 20.86 19.13 8.19
C GLU A 627 20.38 18.23 7.06
N ILE A 628 19.82 17.06 7.38
CA ILE A 628 19.23 16.15 6.39
C ILE A 628 18.05 16.80 5.67
N THR A 629 17.29 17.68 6.34
CA THR A 629 16.21 18.45 5.71
C THR A 629 16.73 19.46 4.69
N LYS A 630 17.85 20.13 4.99
CA LYS A 630 18.50 21.03 4.04
C LYS A 630 19.00 20.26 2.82
N LEU A 631 19.70 19.14 3.05
CA LEU A 631 20.22 18.28 1.98
C LEU A 631 19.08 17.76 1.10
N GLU A 632 18.02 17.20 1.68
CA GLU A 632 16.84 16.71 0.94
C GLU A 632 16.21 17.81 0.06
N THR A 633 16.06 19.02 0.60
CA THR A 633 15.50 20.17 -0.16
C THR A 633 16.39 20.52 -1.35
N ARG A 634 17.72 20.51 -1.17
CA ARG A 634 18.67 20.79 -2.24
C ARG A 634 18.69 19.70 -3.31
N LEU A 635 18.69 18.43 -2.91
CA LEU A 635 18.61 17.31 -3.85
C LEU A 635 17.35 17.38 -4.72
N ALA A 636 16.22 17.77 -4.12
CA ALA A 636 14.97 17.98 -4.87
C ALA A 636 15.09 19.09 -5.92
N THR A 637 15.80 20.20 -5.61
CA THR A 637 16.04 21.27 -6.60
C THR A 637 16.94 20.84 -7.76
N GLU A 638 17.83 19.87 -7.54
CA GLU A 638 18.70 19.30 -8.58
C GLU A 638 18.08 18.10 -9.31
N GLY A 639 16.87 17.68 -8.93
CA GLY A 639 16.21 16.50 -9.50
C GLY A 639 16.93 15.19 -9.18
N ILE A 640 17.70 15.13 -8.09
CA ILE A 640 18.39 13.92 -7.64
C ILE A 640 17.42 13.08 -6.82
N GLU A 641 17.17 11.85 -7.26
CA GLU A 641 16.33 10.90 -6.54
C GLU A 641 16.96 10.55 -5.19
N ASN A 642 16.15 10.63 -4.14
CA ASN A 642 16.58 10.38 -2.76
C ASN A 642 15.37 9.96 -1.91
N GLY A 643 15.63 9.58 -0.66
CA GLY A 643 14.64 9.75 0.39
C GLY A 643 15.23 9.47 1.76
N ARG A 644 14.41 9.53 2.82
CA ARG A 644 14.83 9.32 4.23
C ARG A 644 14.53 7.94 4.80
N LEU A 645 15.46 7.42 5.60
CA LEU A 645 15.37 6.11 6.26
C LEU A 645 14.61 6.14 7.60
N TYR A 646 14.40 7.31 8.21
CA TYR A 646 13.61 7.50 9.44
C TYR A 646 14.07 6.62 10.62
N MET A 647 15.38 6.60 10.88
CA MET A 647 16.00 5.64 11.81
C MET A 647 16.20 6.18 13.23
N ASP A 648 15.93 7.47 13.48
CA ASP A 648 16.19 8.18 14.77
C ASP A 648 17.62 8.00 15.32
N CYS A 649 18.56 7.63 14.44
CA CYS A 649 19.97 7.46 14.69
C CYS A 649 20.76 7.59 13.36
N ALA A 650 22.08 7.75 13.46
CA ALA A 650 22.98 7.93 12.32
C ALA A 650 24.21 7.00 12.43
N PRO A 651 24.05 5.67 12.37
CA PRO A 651 25.18 4.74 12.33
C PRO A 651 26.10 5.02 11.15
N HIS A 652 27.33 4.50 11.25
CA HIS A 652 28.39 4.69 10.26
C HIS A 652 28.86 6.14 10.12
N THR A 653 28.65 6.98 11.14
CA THR A 653 29.08 8.38 11.12
C THR A 653 29.84 8.78 12.39
N PRO A 654 30.66 9.85 12.31
CA PRO A 654 31.35 10.41 13.48
C PRO A 654 30.43 10.87 14.61
N LEU A 655 29.12 10.97 14.37
CA LEU A 655 28.13 11.28 15.40
C LEU A 655 28.00 10.16 16.45
N ILE A 656 28.49 8.95 16.16
CA ILE A 656 28.41 7.80 17.07
C ILE A 656 29.62 7.74 18.01
N GLN A 657 29.34 7.67 19.32
CA GLN A 657 30.35 7.50 20.35
C GLN A 657 30.37 6.04 20.80
N THR A 658 31.52 5.40 20.70
CA THR A 658 31.68 3.95 20.96
C THR A 658 32.49 3.65 22.23
N SER A 659 33.08 4.67 22.85
CA SER A 659 34.03 4.51 23.96
C SER A 659 33.42 3.84 25.18
N GLN A 660 32.14 4.09 25.46
CA GLN A 660 31.45 3.51 26.61
C GLN A 660 31.16 2.01 26.41
N GLN A 661 30.80 1.59 25.19
CA GLN A 661 30.42 0.21 24.89
C GLN A 661 31.62 -0.66 24.44
N LYS A 662 32.78 -0.08 24.08
CA LYS A 662 33.96 -0.85 23.65
C LYS A 662 34.39 -1.92 24.67
N ALA A 663 34.21 -1.64 25.96
CA ALA A 663 34.53 -2.59 27.04
C ALA A 663 33.79 -3.93 26.89
N ASP A 664 32.57 -3.92 26.33
CA ASP A 664 31.76 -5.14 26.13
C ASP A 664 32.40 -6.15 25.17
N LEU A 665 33.37 -5.71 24.36
CA LEU A 665 34.04 -6.52 23.35
C LEU A 665 35.47 -6.94 23.75
N GLN A 666 36.01 -6.44 24.87
CA GLN A 666 37.42 -6.70 25.24
C GLN A 666 37.69 -8.19 25.53
N ASP A 667 36.72 -8.87 26.15
CA ASP A 667 36.81 -10.29 26.49
C ASP A 667 36.21 -11.19 25.39
N CYS A 668 36.01 -10.68 24.17
CA CYS A 668 35.61 -11.50 23.03
C CYS A 668 36.83 -12.21 22.45
N ASP A 669 36.69 -13.51 22.21
CA ASP A 669 37.71 -14.31 21.57
C ASP A 669 37.64 -14.19 20.04
N PHE A 670 38.56 -13.42 19.46
CA PHE A 670 38.69 -13.25 18.02
C PHE A 670 39.74 -14.19 17.45
N GLN A 671 39.37 -14.89 16.39
CA GLN A 671 40.17 -15.92 15.75
C GLN A 671 40.85 -15.39 14.46
N PRO A 672 41.96 -16.01 14.01
CA PRO A 672 42.56 -15.68 12.72
C PRO A 672 41.58 -15.89 11.56
N ILE A 673 41.56 -14.95 10.62
CA ILE A 673 40.76 -15.06 9.39
C ILE A 673 41.29 -16.23 8.55
N THR A 674 40.38 -17.09 8.09
CA THR A 674 40.70 -18.31 7.32
C THR A 674 40.29 -18.25 5.85
N LYS A 675 39.54 -17.22 5.43
CA LYS A 675 39.00 -17.05 4.07
C LYS A 675 39.27 -15.66 3.51
N GLY A 676 39.05 -15.46 2.22
CA GLY A 676 39.17 -14.14 1.60
C GLY A 676 38.09 -13.18 2.07
N TYR A 677 38.35 -12.43 3.15
CA TYR A 677 37.39 -11.48 3.72
C TYR A 677 37.61 -10.07 3.17
N PHE A 678 36.61 -9.54 2.48
CA PHE A 678 36.57 -8.20 1.92
C PHE A 678 35.55 -7.38 2.72
N SER A 679 36.03 -6.37 3.44
CA SER A 679 35.20 -5.58 4.35
C SER A 679 35.03 -4.17 3.83
N THR A 680 33.82 -3.65 3.95
CA THR A 680 33.46 -2.23 3.74
C THR A 680 33.97 -1.34 4.87
N ILE A 681 34.33 -1.90 6.02
CA ILE A 681 34.98 -1.14 7.11
C ILE A 681 36.40 -0.71 6.69
N THR A 682 37.11 -1.59 5.98
CA THR A 682 38.48 -1.36 5.51
C THR A 682 38.56 -0.92 4.05
N GLY A 683 37.46 -1.00 3.29
CA GLY A 683 37.42 -0.69 1.86
C GLY A 683 38.18 -1.69 0.99
N GLY A 684 38.31 -2.95 1.42
CA GLY A 684 39.15 -3.95 0.74
C GLY A 684 39.38 -5.21 1.57
N ARG A 685 40.38 -6.02 1.17
CA ARG A 685 40.71 -7.28 1.86
C ARG A 685 41.24 -7.03 3.27
N VAL A 686 40.67 -7.72 4.26
CA VAL A 686 41.11 -7.66 5.65
C VAL A 686 42.34 -8.55 5.83
N THR A 687 43.46 -7.92 6.21
CA THR A 687 44.75 -8.60 6.42
C THR A 687 45.20 -8.62 7.88
N GLY A 688 44.57 -7.82 8.74
CA GLY A 688 44.83 -7.77 10.18
C GLY A 688 43.85 -8.61 10.99
N ALA A 689 44.10 -8.72 12.30
CA ALA A 689 43.19 -9.39 13.23
C ALA A 689 41.89 -8.58 13.40
N VAL A 690 40.76 -9.29 13.47
CA VAL A 690 39.49 -8.72 13.95
C VAL A 690 39.63 -8.45 15.44
N ASN A 691 39.23 -7.25 15.89
CA ASN A 691 39.38 -6.81 17.27
C ASN A 691 38.27 -5.79 17.63
N PRO A 692 38.16 -5.38 18.91
CA PRO A 692 37.15 -4.40 19.33
C PRO A 692 37.21 -3.07 18.59
N ASP A 693 38.39 -2.62 18.15
CA ASP A 693 38.55 -1.39 17.39
C ASP A 693 37.95 -1.47 15.98
N LEU A 694 37.96 -2.65 15.36
CA LEU A 694 37.27 -2.86 14.09
C LEU A 694 35.75 -2.65 14.26
N TRP A 695 35.14 -3.16 15.33
CA TRP A 695 33.71 -3.02 15.59
C TRP A 695 33.30 -1.61 16.02
N CYS A 696 34.20 -0.89 16.71
CA CYS A 696 34.02 0.55 16.95
C CYS A 696 34.03 1.33 15.64
N ARG A 697 34.93 1.01 14.70
CA ARG A 697 34.93 1.61 13.35
C ARG A 697 33.71 1.21 12.55
N TRP A 698 33.28 -0.05 12.61
CA TRP A 698 32.09 -0.53 11.91
C TRP A 698 30.87 0.35 12.17
N ILE A 699 30.62 0.72 13.42
CA ILE A 699 29.41 1.48 13.78
C ILE A 699 29.58 3.01 13.70
N ALA A 700 30.82 3.52 13.68
CA ALA A 700 31.12 4.97 13.73
C ALA A 700 31.77 5.53 12.46
N ASN A 701 32.20 4.69 11.52
CA ASN A 701 32.81 5.11 10.26
C ASN A 701 31.97 4.66 9.06
N PRO A 702 32.08 5.35 7.91
CA PRO A 702 31.38 4.97 6.69
C PRO A 702 31.75 3.56 6.23
N SER A 703 30.77 2.83 5.69
CA SER A 703 31.00 1.63 4.89
C SER A 703 31.45 2.02 3.48
N ILE A 704 32.70 1.70 3.13
CA ILE A 704 33.35 2.06 1.86
C ILE A 704 33.08 0.96 0.81
N LEU A 705 31.93 0.99 0.16
CA LEU A 705 31.52 -0.04 -0.80
C LEU A 705 32.33 0.02 -2.10
N THR A 706 32.60 1.22 -2.63
CA THR A 706 33.33 1.42 -3.90
C THR A 706 34.66 0.66 -3.92
N SER A 707 35.55 0.95 -2.96
CA SER A 707 36.88 0.33 -2.90
C SER A 707 36.82 -1.18 -2.59
N THR A 708 35.84 -1.62 -1.81
CA THR A 708 35.64 -3.06 -1.55
C THR A 708 35.25 -3.81 -2.82
N LEU A 709 34.36 -3.24 -3.64
CA LEU A 709 33.95 -3.81 -4.92
C LEU A 709 35.09 -3.77 -5.95
N ASP A 710 35.92 -2.72 -5.95
CA ASP A 710 37.15 -2.67 -6.75
C ASP A 710 38.11 -3.80 -6.38
N ALA A 711 38.38 -3.99 -5.09
CA ALA A 711 39.25 -5.07 -4.61
C ALA A 711 38.72 -6.45 -5.01
N LEU A 712 37.40 -6.67 -4.90
CA LEU A 712 36.74 -7.92 -5.31
C LEU A 712 36.80 -8.16 -6.82
N SER A 713 36.85 -7.11 -7.64
CA SER A 713 36.93 -7.23 -9.11
C SER A 713 38.23 -7.90 -9.59
N HIS A 714 39.24 -8.00 -8.72
CA HIS A 714 40.51 -8.67 -9.00
C HIS A 714 40.54 -10.16 -8.58
N GLU A 715 39.52 -10.64 -7.87
CA GLU A 715 39.42 -12.04 -7.43
C GLU A 715 38.65 -12.89 -8.45
N ASN A 716 38.89 -14.19 -8.52
CA ASN A 716 38.14 -15.08 -9.40
C ASN A 716 37.05 -15.83 -8.62
N PHE A 717 35.80 -15.75 -9.09
CA PHE A 717 34.70 -16.55 -8.60
C PHE A 717 33.63 -16.78 -9.68
N ASP A 718 32.97 -17.94 -9.60
CA ASP A 718 32.01 -18.42 -10.61
C ASP A 718 30.56 -18.16 -10.19
N GLN A 719 30.32 -17.95 -8.89
CA GLN A 719 29.01 -17.63 -8.36
C GLN A 719 29.07 -16.76 -7.12
N VAL A 720 27.99 -16.01 -6.91
CA VAL A 720 27.73 -15.16 -5.75
C VAL A 720 26.45 -15.64 -5.08
N ILE A 721 26.54 -15.96 -3.79
CA ILE A 721 25.39 -16.35 -2.98
C ILE A 721 25.08 -15.19 -2.03
N CYS A 722 23.95 -14.53 -2.26
CA CYS A 722 23.54 -13.35 -1.50
C CYS A 722 22.57 -13.72 -0.38
N ILE A 723 22.88 -13.26 0.84
CA ILE A 723 21.97 -13.29 2.00
C ILE A 723 21.48 -11.85 2.18
N GLY A 724 20.18 -11.64 1.99
CA GLY A 724 19.60 -10.30 1.80
C GLY A 724 19.59 -9.81 0.36
N SER A 725 18.90 -8.70 0.12
CA SER A 725 18.86 -7.92 -1.13
C SER A 725 18.30 -6.52 -0.79
N ALA A 726 18.43 -5.43 -1.55
CA ALA A 726 18.82 -5.17 -2.94
C ALA A 726 18.95 -3.66 -3.33
N GLN A 727 19.03 -2.69 -2.42
CA GLN A 727 19.36 -1.30 -2.82
C GLN A 727 20.83 -1.18 -3.32
N PHE A 728 21.79 -1.76 -2.57
CA PHE A 728 23.22 -1.80 -2.91
C PHE A 728 23.62 -2.96 -3.85
N ASP A 729 22.69 -3.89 -4.09
CA ASP A 729 22.83 -4.89 -5.15
C ASP A 729 23.06 -4.25 -6.51
N LYS A 730 22.60 -3.00 -6.74
CA LYS A 730 22.81 -2.32 -8.02
C LYS A 730 24.30 -2.08 -8.28
N ASP A 731 25.05 -1.60 -7.28
CA ASP A 731 26.49 -1.38 -7.39
C ASP A 731 27.23 -2.72 -7.52
N LEU A 732 26.90 -3.69 -6.67
CA LEU A 732 27.46 -5.05 -6.79
C LEU A 732 27.18 -5.67 -8.16
N ARG A 733 25.93 -5.72 -8.61
CA ARG A 733 25.53 -6.32 -9.90
C ARG A 733 26.15 -5.60 -11.09
N LYS A 734 26.24 -4.27 -11.06
CA LYS A 734 26.90 -3.51 -12.12
C LYS A 734 28.40 -3.81 -12.15
N LYS A 735 29.07 -3.85 -10.99
CA LYS A 735 30.48 -4.22 -10.91
C LYS A 735 30.70 -5.63 -11.43
N LEU A 736 29.90 -6.59 -10.96
CA LEU A 736 29.92 -7.98 -11.43
C LEU A 736 29.66 -8.09 -12.93
N ALA A 737 28.72 -7.33 -13.50
CA ALA A 737 28.47 -7.35 -14.94
C ALA A 737 29.68 -6.84 -15.75
N GLN A 738 30.51 -5.98 -15.16
CA GLN A 738 31.72 -5.45 -15.79
C GLN A 738 32.93 -6.38 -15.61
N SER A 739 33.18 -6.87 -14.39
CA SER A 739 34.38 -7.64 -14.06
C SER A 739 34.18 -9.16 -14.19
N HIS A 740 32.96 -9.65 -13.94
CA HIS A 740 32.62 -11.07 -13.81
C HIS A 740 31.33 -11.43 -14.59
N PRO A 741 31.28 -11.19 -15.91
CA PRO A 741 30.04 -11.34 -16.70
C PRO A 741 29.48 -12.78 -16.75
N HIS A 742 30.28 -13.76 -16.31
CA HIS A 742 29.90 -15.17 -16.24
C HIS A 742 29.46 -15.63 -14.84
N ALA A 743 29.69 -14.82 -13.81
CA ALA A 743 29.36 -15.19 -12.44
C ALA A 743 27.85 -15.16 -12.21
N ARG A 744 27.30 -16.23 -11.63
CA ARG A 744 25.86 -16.32 -11.32
C ARG A 744 25.56 -15.70 -9.95
N VAL A 745 24.58 -14.82 -9.87
CA VAL A 745 24.09 -14.29 -8.59
C VAL A 745 22.85 -15.07 -8.16
N ILE A 746 22.92 -15.76 -7.02
CA ILE A 746 21.88 -16.65 -6.50
C ILE A 746 21.49 -16.18 -5.09
N LYS A 747 20.20 -16.13 -4.78
CA LYS A 747 19.74 -15.88 -3.41
C LYS A 747 19.96 -17.10 -2.53
N ALA A 748 20.40 -16.89 -1.29
CA ALA A 748 20.69 -17.96 -0.34
C ALA A 748 19.50 -18.91 -0.12
N GLU A 749 18.28 -18.38 -0.03
CA GLU A 749 17.07 -19.20 0.16
C GLU A 749 16.84 -20.14 -1.02
N LYS A 750 17.02 -19.66 -2.26
CA LYS A 750 16.90 -20.47 -3.48
C LYS A 750 18.01 -21.53 -3.58
N TRP A 751 19.22 -21.17 -3.15
CA TRP A 751 20.33 -22.12 -3.10
C TRP A 751 20.03 -23.23 -2.09
N LEU A 752 19.50 -22.88 -0.91
CA LEU A 752 19.07 -23.85 0.11
C LEU A 752 17.93 -24.75 -0.40
N GLU A 753 16.89 -24.21 -1.03
CA GLU A 753 15.78 -25.01 -1.58
C GLU A 753 16.24 -26.09 -2.58
N THR A 754 17.34 -25.85 -3.29
CA THR A 754 17.86 -26.76 -4.32
C THR A 754 18.90 -27.75 -3.81
N HIS A 755 19.47 -27.53 -2.61
CA HIS A 755 20.59 -28.31 -2.06
C HIS A 755 20.33 -28.86 -0.66
N SER A 756 19.21 -28.50 -0.02
CA SER A 756 18.74 -29.06 1.24
C SER A 756 17.68 -30.12 0.93
N GLY A 757 18.13 -31.35 0.68
CA GLY A 757 17.26 -32.53 0.48
C GLY A 757 16.93 -33.21 1.80
#